data_AF-A0AAQ3DQI4-F1
#
_entry.id   AF-A0AAQ3DQI4-F1
#
_cell.length_a   1.000
_cell.length_b   1.000
_cell.length_c   1.000
_cell.angle_alpha   90.00
_cell.angle_beta   90.00
_cell.angle_gamma   90.00
#
_symmetry.space_group_name_H-M   'P 1'
#
loop_
_entity.id
_entity.type
_entity.pdbx_description
1 polymer ?
#
loop_
_entity_poly.entity_id
_entity_poly.type
_entity_poly.pdbx_seq_one_letter_code
_entity_poly.pdbx_strand_id
1 'polypeptide(L)'
;MTKKYNKKQIILSSVVLGSVVGVSVITTSCSFSKNYSLNSKVGEIPLSRNYKGNKNDFNIQISDSFDISKYSNYSLQKLENFYPEQKVEEFKEKQLSEQDIQKIIFDHNIPSNYYSHPKFKLEKQYITLDNEHQTEKLKLVDSKTNEEVENVNWYQRLRIPTDKLLKSGQDDNDSLVTLKSDGSISVKEFKDTSDAQAVELWAEYKGSLYKATITVVPVREVNIQKAKEEAKKIVSEWRELPTLEKITKAYDWMTKEVKFNYSSALIKGQTAYSSLVEKISVCTGYAKGFQMLMDELGILCTLITSDVSPRDVNGVKHVWNLVEIDGEWYHIDTTSDRIENNQKQEYRFFLLHDDDFTKDDVFTRNTRNFGQRLRNLKSSNFVKNKEDIELLIDKNFEENKSGQKVLKVKTYKNVYGAISEAFDKAELEIRNHTVFKDSAYSSYNIVSYWLENKKEIQVRNVKVQSVDKYTESHTSKILGKYAIKINLSEKVDGLKAGNFTIENAMIKEVRQDGNSYILYLDHFKNFGKITVKLNNIKKRGFKFTISNSSVTFNVEKFKDKPQAIVKTIDENRVLITNVKPGMQYRNNINDWIDITEQSFIANIVLGRLQFRFKDSYDKFASDVQNIEITKARDVYNMVKLESPNTIIGVDNTMEYRVINKNSQWEKIIGTKIENLKSGTYEIRSKANDKQLASNPHRVTIN
;
A
#
# COMPACT_ATOMS: atom_id res chain seq x y z
N MET A 1 8.52 -51.90 25.64
CA MET A 1 8.79 -52.02 24.20
C MET A 1 7.60 -51.36 23.49
N THR A 2 7.66 -50.34 22.65
CA THR A 2 8.75 -49.67 21.92
C THR A 2 8.22 -48.27 21.56
N LYS A 3 8.92 -47.20 21.94
CA LYS A 3 8.60 -45.80 21.58
C LYS A 3 8.90 -45.59 20.10
N LYS A 4 7.90 -45.23 19.29
CA LYS A 4 8.12 -44.66 17.94
C LYS A 4 8.43 -43.17 18.08
N TYR A 5 9.68 -42.81 17.79
CA TYR A 5 10.15 -41.43 17.69
C TYR A 5 9.55 -40.76 16.45
N ASN A 6 8.90 -39.61 16.67
CA ASN A 6 8.40 -38.74 15.60
C ASN A 6 9.50 -37.73 15.26
N LYS A 7 10.32 -38.01 14.24
CA LYS A 7 11.26 -37.05 13.65
C LYS A 7 10.53 -36.19 12.61
N LYS A 8 9.95 -35.08 13.06
CA LYS A 8 9.62 -33.91 12.22
C LYS A 8 10.00 -32.64 12.98
N GLN A 9 11.31 -32.38 13.05
CA GLN A 9 11.87 -31.06 13.25
C GLN A 9 12.65 -30.74 11.97
N ILE A 10 11.96 -30.12 11.01
CA ILE A 10 12.63 -29.40 9.93
C ILE A 10 12.52 -27.93 10.30
N ILE A 11 13.70 -27.35 10.52
CA ILE A 11 13.96 -25.97 10.90
C ILE A 11 13.58 -25.09 9.70
N LEU A 12 12.42 -24.42 9.78
CA LEU A 12 12.12 -23.25 8.95
C LEU A 12 12.59 -22.02 9.71
N SER A 13 13.83 -21.63 9.45
CA SER A 13 14.27 -20.24 9.65
C SER A 13 13.37 -19.35 8.81
N SER A 14 12.80 -18.31 9.43
CA SER A 14 12.08 -17.21 8.81
C SER A 14 12.93 -16.57 7.70
N VAL A 15 12.77 -17.10 6.48
CA VAL A 15 13.40 -16.59 5.27
C VAL A 15 12.70 -15.29 4.87
N VAL A 16 13.52 -14.30 4.53
CA VAL A 16 13.19 -12.97 4.03
C VAL A 16 12.03 -12.98 3.04
N LEU A 17 10.91 -12.38 3.47
CA LEU A 17 9.85 -11.82 2.60
C LEU A 17 10.02 -10.29 2.49
N GLY A 18 11.26 -9.80 2.61
CA GLY A 18 11.61 -8.39 2.46
C GLY A 18 11.92 -8.06 1.01
N SER A 19 11.02 -8.40 0.08
CA SER A 19 11.00 -7.90 -1.30
C SER A 19 9.87 -8.53 -2.12
N VAL A 20 8.67 -8.70 -1.55
CA VAL A 20 7.45 -8.81 -2.34
C VAL A 20 6.43 -7.96 -1.60
N VAL A 21 5.77 -7.10 -2.38
CA VAL A 21 4.60 -6.28 -2.02
C VAL A 21 3.96 -6.73 -0.70
N GLY A 22 3.72 -5.79 0.22
CA GLY A 22 2.78 -5.94 1.33
C GLY A 22 1.36 -6.22 0.82
N VAL A 23 1.17 -7.37 0.18
CA VAL A 23 -0.06 -8.11 0.15
C VAL A 23 -0.02 -8.86 1.46
N SER A 24 -0.79 -8.39 2.45
CA SER A 24 -1.20 -9.29 3.53
C SER A 24 -1.61 -10.59 2.85
N VAL A 25 -0.88 -11.68 3.08
CA VAL A 25 -1.32 -13.01 2.63
C VAL A 25 -2.51 -13.38 3.51
N ILE A 26 -3.63 -12.70 3.26
CA ILE A 26 -4.92 -13.23 3.60
C ILE A 26 -5.12 -14.29 2.53
N THR A 27 -5.21 -15.55 2.95
CA THR A 27 -5.68 -16.65 2.10
C THR A 27 -7.18 -16.44 1.86
N THR A 28 -7.53 -15.37 1.14
CA THR A 28 -8.88 -15.14 0.63
C THR A 28 -8.95 -15.81 -0.73
N SER A 29 -9.51 -17.00 -0.72
CA SER A 29 -9.97 -17.70 -1.91
C SER A 29 -11.49 -17.77 -1.88
N CYS A 30 -12.11 -17.51 -3.03
CA CYS A 30 -13.51 -17.85 -3.22
C CYS A 30 -13.56 -19.31 -3.67
N SER A 31 -14.15 -20.18 -2.85
CA SER A 31 -14.44 -21.56 -3.23
C SER A 31 -15.95 -21.76 -3.32
N PHE A 32 -16.39 -22.40 -4.41
CA PHE A 32 -17.74 -22.93 -4.53
C PHE A 32 -17.82 -24.24 -3.73
N SER A 33 -18.25 -24.19 -2.47
CA SER A 33 -18.42 -25.40 -1.67
C SER A 33 -19.80 -26.02 -1.89
N LYS A 34 -19.85 -27.29 -2.30
CA LYS A 34 -21.00 -28.17 -2.05
C LYS A 34 -21.06 -28.47 -0.55
N ASN A 35 -22.29 -28.42 -0.01
CA ASN A 35 -22.69 -28.73 1.37
C ASN A 35 -21.81 -29.77 2.08
N TYR A 36 -21.10 -29.35 3.11
CA TYR A 36 -20.82 -30.17 4.29
C TYR A 36 -20.73 -29.25 5.52
N SER A 37 -21.64 -29.47 6.48
CA SER A 37 -21.65 -28.80 7.77
C SER A 37 -20.45 -29.25 8.60
N LEU A 38 -19.56 -28.34 8.94
CA LEU A 38 -18.56 -28.55 9.99
C LEU A 38 -18.46 -27.29 10.84
N ASN A 39 -19.03 -27.38 12.04
CA ASN A 39 -18.82 -26.44 13.13
C ASN A 39 -17.32 -26.34 13.43
N SER A 40 -16.71 -25.19 13.18
CA SER A 40 -15.47 -24.80 13.85
C SER A 40 -15.55 -23.33 14.22
N LYS A 41 -15.50 -23.06 15.53
CA LYS A 41 -15.29 -21.72 16.08
C LYS A 41 -13.89 -21.27 15.64
N VAL A 42 -13.82 -20.27 14.78
CA VAL A 42 -12.57 -19.59 14.44
C VAL A 42 -12.38 -18.46 15.43
N GLY A 43 -11.22 -18.46 16.10
CA GLY A 43 -10.85 -17.51 17.14
C GLY A 43 -10.74 -16.09 16.63
N GLU A 44 -11.34 -15.17 17.39
CA GLU A 44 -11.19 -13.73 17.27
C GLU A 44 -9.71 -13.34 17.45
N ILE A 45 -9.17 -12.54 16.52
CA ILE A 45 -7.98 -11.74 16.77
C ILE A 45 -8.47 -10.37 17.24
N PRO A 46 -8.13 -9.92 18.47
CA PRO A 46 -8.61 -8.64 18.97
C PRO A 46 -7.94 -7.49 18.21
N LEU A 47 -8.74 -6.72 17.49
CA LEU A 47 -8.40 -5.37 17.06
C LEU A 47 -8.13 -4.53 18.32
N SER A 48 -6.99 -3.85 18.35
CA SER A 48 -6.54 -3.00 19.44
C SER A 48 -7.65 -2.03 19.88
N ARG A 49 -8.19 -2.26 21.07
CA ARG A 49 -9.08 -1.31 21.74
C ARG A 49 -8.32 0.00 21.97
N ASN A 50 -8.91 1.08 21.46
CA ASN A 50 -8.57 2.45 21.82
C ASN A 50 -8.54 2.61 23.35
N TYR A 51 -7.34 2.76 23.92
CA TYR A 51 -7.19 3.30 25.26
C TYR A 51 -7.51 4.79 25.20
N LYS A 52 -8.72 5.17 25.60
CA LYS A 52 -9.02 6.52 26.07
C LYS A 52 -8.27 6.73 27.39
N GLY A 53 -7.07 7.31 27.32
CA GLY A 53 -6.35 7.81 28.48
C GLY A 53 -6.80 9.23 28.82
N ASN A 54 -7.19 9.44 30.07
CA ASN A 54 -7.65 10.70 30.64
C ASN A 54 -6.70 11.88 30.36
N LYS A 55 -7.31 13.03 30.07
CA LYS A 55 -6.70 14.35 30.30
C LYS A 55 -6.45 14.50 31.81
N ASN A 56 -5.23 14.87 32.19
CA ASN A 56 -4.95 15.91 33.18
C ASN A 56 -3.44 16.23 33.21
N ASP A 57 -3.16 17.49 32.88
CA ASP A 57 -2.13 18.39 33.38
C ASP A 57 -0.72 17.84 33.70
N PHE A 58 0.22 18.12 32.78
CA PHE A 58 1.50 18.72 33.16
C PHE A 58 1.96 19.69 32.05
N ASN A 59 1.91 20.99 32.37
CA ASN A 59 2.58 22.05 31.62
C ASN A 59 4.09 21.90 31.78
N ILE A 60 4.81 21.71 30.69
CA ILE A 60 6.24 22.06 30.60
C ILE A 60 6.44 22.84 29.30
N GLN A 61 6.85 24.10 29.42
CA GLN A 61 7.26 24.94 28.31
C GLN A 61 8.45 24.32 27.59
N ILE A 62 8.38 24.25 26.26
CA ILE A 62 9.47 23.82 25.40
C ILE A 62 10.10 25.08 24.77
N SER A 63 11.30 25.40 25.24
CA SER A 63 12.36 26.12 24.52
C SER A 63 13.64 25.30 24.82
N ASP A 64 14.61 25.04 23.95
CA ASP A 64 15.00 25.55 22.65
C ASP A 64 15.75 24.44 21.88
N SER A 65 15.86 24.61 20.56
CA SER A 65 16.86 24.04 19.65
C SER A 65 17.78 22.92 20.17
N PHE A 66 17.60 21.71 19.63
CA PHE A 66 18.52 20.60 19.80
C PHE A 66 19.74 20.76 18.87
N ASP A 67 20.85 21.25 19.42
CA ASP A 67 22.14 21.29 18.75
C ASP A 67 22.87 19.94 18.93
N ILE A 68 22.99 19.19 17.83
CA ILE A 68 23.63 17.86 17.76
C ILE A 68 25.15 17.92 17.97
N SER A 69 25.77 19.10 17.96
CA SER A 69 27.22 19.24 18.21
C SER A 69 27.65 18.96 19.66
N LYS A 70 26.71 18.82 20.61
CA LYS A 70 27.01 18.47 22.02
C LYS A 70 27.19 16.98 22.33
N TYR A 71 26.99 16.09 21.36
CA TYR A 71 27.21 14.64 21.55
C TYR A 71 28.53 14.10 20.97
N SER A 72 29.43 14.97 20.52
CA SER A 72 30.79 14.58 20.19
C SER A 72 31.79 15.35 21.05
N ASN A 73 31.88 14.98 22.32
CA ASN A 73 33.11 15.04 23.10
C ASN A 73 32.85 14.45 24.48
N TYR A 74 32.97 13.13 24.59
CA TYR A 74 33.29 12.51 25.87
C TYR A 74 34.64 11.84 25.75
N SER A 75 35.60 12.46 26.44
CA SER A 75 36.82 11.84 26.93
C SER A 75 36.44 10.55 27.65
N LEU A 76 36.68 9.40 27.00
CA LEU A 76 36.65 8.11 27.67
C LEU A 76 37.94 7.99 28.49
N GLN A 77 37.90 8.40 29.75
CA GLN A 77 38.68 7.66 30.75
C GLN A 77 38.14 6.24 30.74
N LYS A 78 38.87 5.35 30.06
CA LYS A 78 38.63 3.91 29.97
C LYS A 78 38.34 3.35 31.36
N LEU A 79 37.10 2.91 31.58
CA LEU A 79 36.79 1.82 32.52
C LEU A 79 37.35 0.54 31.91
N GLU A 80 38.66 0.36 32.04
CA GLU A 80 39.47 -0.61 31.29
C GLU A 80 39.14 -2.09 31.61
N ASN A 81 38.17 -2.35 32.48
CA ASN A 81 37.79 -3.69 32.93
C ASN A 81 36.29 -3.98 32.84
N PHE A 82 35.48 -3.14 32.19
CA PHE A 82 34.03 -3.35 32.14
C PHE A 82 33.56 -4.09 30.88
N TYR A 83 34.22 -3.86 29.74
CA TYR A 83 33.79 -4.40 28.44
C TYR A 83 34.55 -5.67 28.06
N PRO A 84 33.91 -6.63 27.39
CA PRO A 84 34.55 -7.82 26.86
C PRO A 84 35.68 -7.51 25.88
N GLU A 85 36.68 -8.40 25.80
CA GLU A 85 37.74 -8.25 24.80
C GLU A 85 37.21 -8.63 23.42
N GLN A 86 37.40 -7.73 22.45
CA GLN A 86 37.19 -8.01 21.05
C GLN A 86 38.53 -8.03 20.33
N LYS A 87 38.93 -9.20 19.83
CA LYS A 87 40.18 -9.39 19.10
C LYS A 87 39.87 -9.72 17.65
N VAL A 88 40.57 -9.02 16.74
CA VAL A 88 40.67 -9.43 15.34
C VAL A 88 42.04 -10.08 15.21
N GLU A 89 42.06 -11.39 15.03
CA GLU A 89 43.31 -12.11 14.75
C GLU A 89 43.93 -11.61 13.44
N GLU A 90 45.26 -11.74 13.33
CA GLU A 90 45.93 -11.49 12.06
C GLU A 90 45.53 -12.55 11.03
N PHE A 91 45.26 -12.12 9.79
CA PHE A 91 44.90 -13.05 8.74
C PHE A 91 46.09 -13.97 8.40
N LYS A 92 45.90 -15.27 8.63
CA LYS A 92 46.88 -16.32 8.29
C LYS A 92 46.29 -17.30 7.29
N GLU A 93 46.96 -17.45 6.16
CA GLU A 93 46.57 -18.40 5.13
C GLU A 93 46.70 -19.83 5.64
N LYS A 94 45.69 -20.64 5.37
CA LYS A 94 45.67 -22.08 5.68
C LYS A 94 45.26 -22.85 4.44
N GLN A 95 45.81 -24.05 4.27
CA GLN A 95 45.36 -24.99 3.25
C GLN A 95 44.41 -25.97 3.91
N LEU A 96 43.18 -26.07 3.40
CA LEU A 96 42.19 -27.07 3.82
C LEU A 96 42.01 -28.08 2.71
N SER A 97 41.97 -29.37 3.05
CA SER A 97 41.56 -30.39 2.09
C SER A 97 40.05 -30.29 1.83
N GLU A 98 39.56 -30.81 0.71
CA GLU A 98 38.11 -30.88 0.45
C GLU A 98 37.36 -31.68 1.53
N GLN A 99 38.01 -32.68 2.14
CA GLN A 99 37.45 -33.44 3.26
C GLN A 99 37.31 -32.60 4.53
N ASP A 100 38.25 -31.69 4.79
CA ASP A 100 38.17 -30.78 5.95
C ASP A 100 37.07 -29.74 5.74
N ILE A 101 36.99 -29.17 4.53
CA ILE A 101 35.91 -28.25 4.15
C ILE A 101 34.55 -28.93 4.33
N GLN A 102 34.41 -30.16 3.87
CA GLN A 102 33.18 -30.94 4.02
C GLN A 102 32.81 -31.16 5.49
N LYS A 103 33.76 -31.58 6.33
CA LYS A 103 33.53 -31.76 7.77
C LYS A 103 33.08 -30.47 8.44
N ILE A 104 33.72 -29.35 8.11
CA ILE A 104 33.37 -28.03 8.66
C ILE A 104 31.96 -27.60 8.21
N ILE A 105 31.68 -27.67 6.91
CA ILE A 105 30.38 -27.26 6.36
C ILE A 105 29.24 -28.12 6.92
N PHE A 106 29.49 -29.39 7.22
CA PHE A 106 28.48 -30.31 7.77
C PHE A 106 28.29 -30.18 9.30
N ASP A 107 29.17 -29.48 10.02
CA ASP A 107 29.03 -29.30 11.46
C ASP A 107 27.92 -28.29 11.81
N HIS A 108 26.92 -28.76 12.55
CA HIS A 108 25.77 -27.96 13.00
C HIS A 108 25.97 -27.31 14.37
N ASN A 109 26.97 -27.74 15.13
CA ASN A 109 27.23 -27.25 16.47
C ASN A 109 27.94 -25.90 16.45
N ILE A 110 28.58 -25.56 15.34
CA ILE A 110 29.37 -24.34 15.18
C ILE A 110 28.60 -23.31 14.32
N PRO A 111 28.63 -22.01 14.65
CA PRO A 111 28.07 -20.96 13.79
C PRO A 111 28.78 -20.89 12.44
N SER A 112 28.06 -20.54 11.38
CA SER A 112 28.60 -20.57 10.01
C SER A 112 29.76 -19.60 9.74
N ASN A 113 29.92 -18.57 10.57
CA ASN A 113 31.00 -17.59 10.45
C ASN A 113 32.18 -17.90 11.39
N TYR A 114 32.17 -19.02 12.13
CA TYR A 114 33.24 -19.37 13.05
C TYR A 114 34.60 -19.55 12.36
N TYR A 115 34.60 -20.14 11.16
CA TYR A 115 35.79 -20.33 10.32
C TYR A 115 35.99 -19.20 9.30
N SER A 116 35.32 -18.06 9.48
CA SER A 116 35.47 -16.88 8.63
C SER A 116 36.47 -15.89 9.25
N HIS A 117 37.15 -15.12 8.41
CA HIS A 117 38.06 -14.08 8.86
C HIS A 117 37.50 -12.68 8.49
N PRO A 118 37.47 -11.70 9.40
CA PRO A 118 36.83 -10.40 9.16
C PRO A 118 37.53 -9.54 8.09
N LYS A 119 38.75 -9.91 7.67
CA LYS A 119 39.45 -9.29 6.53
C LYS A 119 38.65 -9.39 5.23
N PHE A 120 37.87 -10.46 5.03
CA PHE A 120 37.05 -10.62 3.84
C PHE A 120 35.59 -10.76 4.21
N LYS A 121 34.71 -10.46 3.25
CA LYS A 121 33.27 -10.64 3.38
C LYS A 121 32.68 -10.97 2.03
N LEU A 122 31.52 -11.63 2.04
CA LEU A 122 30.71 -11.70 0.83
C LEU A 122 30.11 -10.32 0.55
N GLU A 123 30.14 -9.89 -0.72
CA GLU A 123 29.46 -8.67 -1.15
C GLU A 123 27.95 -8.77 -0.85
N LYS A 124 27.37 -9.94 -1.14
CA LYS A 124 26.00 -10.31 -0.80
C LYS A 124 25.99 -11.66 -0.08
N GLN A 125 25.57 -11.67 1.18
CA GLN A 125 25.40 -12.92 1.93
C GLN A 125 24.03 -13.58 1.67
N TYR A 126 23.05 -12.79 1.27
CA TYR A 126 21.68 -13.23 1.02
C TYR A 126 21.26 -12.76 -0.37
N ILE A 127 20.84 -13.71 -1.20
CA ILE A 127 20.38 -13.45 -2.55
C ILE A 127 19.02 -14.12 -2.72
N THR A 128 18.06 -13.39 -3.27
CA THR A 128 16.77 -13.95 -3.68
C THR A 128 16.78 -14.05 -5.19
N LEU A 129 16.48 -15.25 -5.70
CA LEU A 129 16.28 -15.51 -7.11
C LEU A 129 14.78 -15.64 -7.37
N ASP A 130 14.20 -14.67 -8.07
CA ASP A 130 12.75 -14.50 -8.25
C ASP A 130 12.30 -14.35 -9.71
N ASN A 131 13.22 -14.54 -10.65
CA ASN A 131 12.95 -14.48 -12.08
C ASN A 131 13.65 -15.64 -12.83
N GLU A 132 12.94 -16.25 -13.78
CA GLU A 132 13.37 -17.37 -14.64
C GLU A 132 14.67 -17.12 -15.41
N HIS A 133 14.99 -15.86 -15.71
CA HIS A 133 16.19 -15.47 -16.45
C HIS A 133 17.24 -14.77 -15.58
N GLN A 134 17.03 -14.70 -14.26
CA GLN A 134 17.96 -14.03 -13.37
C GLN A 134 19.25 -14.85 -13.22
N THR A 135 20.37 -14.16 -13.42
CA THR A 135 21.69 -14.65 -13.03
C THR A 135 22.30 -13.64 -12.07
N GLU A 136 22.80 -14.12 -10.94
CA GLU A 136 23.52 -13.31 -9.96
C GLU A 136 24.97 -13.80 -9.87
N LYS A 137 25.90 -12.93 -9.49
CA LYS A 137 27.30 -13.31 -9.28
C LYS A 137 27.66 -13.13 -7.81
N LEU A 138 28.08 -14.21 -7.17
CA LEU A 138 28.66 -14.15 -5.84
C LEU A 138 30.09 -13.64 -5.91
N LYS A 139 30.42 -12.72 -5.00
CA LYS A 139 31.74 -12.11 -4.88
C LYS A 139 32.19 -12.14 -3.44
N LEU A 140 33.42 -12.58 -3.22
CA LEU A 140 34.14 -12.35 -1.98
C LEU A 140 34.98 -11.09 -2.19
N VAL A 141 34.97 -10.18 -1.21
CA VAL A 141 35.68 -8.90 -1.29
C VAL A 141 36.52 -8.66 -0.04
N ASP A 142 37.58 -7.87 -0.15
CA ASP A 142 38.26 -7.33 1.03
C ASP A 142 37.31 -6.38 1.78
N SER A 143 37.18 -6.60 3.09
CA SER A 143 36.21 -5.88 3.93
C SER A 143 36.50 -4.37 4.02
N LYS A 144 37.75 -3.94 3.80
CA LYS A 144 38.18 -2.53 3.85
C LYS A 144 38.08 -1.86 2.48
N THR A 145 38.58 -2.48 1.43
CA THR A 145 38.63 -1.86 0.08
C THR A 145 37.38 -2.15 -0.75
N ASN A 146 36.61 -3.19 -0.41
CA ASN A 146 35.54 -3.78 -1.22
C ASN A 146 36.00 -4.28 -2.60
N GLU A 147 37.30 -4.50 -2.80
CA GLU A 147 37.83 -5.09 -4.03
C GLU A 147 37.59 -6.61 -4.04
N GLU A 148 37.17 -7.14 -5.19
CA GLU A 148 36.93 -8.57 -5.40
C GLU A 148 38.23 -9.36 -5.27
N VAL A 149 38.19 -10.46 -4.52
CA VAL A 149 39.33 -11.37 -4.40
C VAL A 149 39.20 -12.51 -5.40
N GLU A 150 40.29 -12.81 -6.11
CA GLU A 150 40.37 -13.89 -7.09
C GLU A 150 40.68 -15.24 -6.44
N ASN A 151 40.51 -16.33 -7.20
CA ASN A 151 40.81 -17.71 -6.79
C ASN A 151 39.99 -18.20 -5.58
N VAL A 152 38.70 -17.83 -5.55
CA VAL A 152 37.73 -18.33 -4.57
C VAL A 152 37.19 -19.68 -5.03
N ASN A 153 37.23 -20.67 -4.15
CA ASN A 153 36.59 -21.96 -4.40
C ASN A 153 35.13 -21.91 -3.94
N TRP A 154 34.20 -22.22 -4.84
CA TRP A 154 32.77 -22.18 -4.55
C TRP A 154 32.19 -23.58 -4.35
N TYR A 155 31.35 -23.72 -3.34
CA TYR A 155 30.69 -24.97 -2.99
C TYR A 155 29.20 -24.78 -2.74
N GLN A 156 28.42 -25.82 -3.01
CA GLN A 156 27.01 -25.92 -2.68
C GLN A 156 26.78 -27.08 -1.72
N ARG A 157 26.05 -26.83 -0.64
CA ARG A 157 25.58 -27.87 0.28
C ARG A 157 24.13 -28.23 -0.03
N LEU A 158 23.89 -29.52 -0.31
CA LEU A 158 22.57 -30.12 -0.31
C LEU A 158 22.31 -30.77 1.04
N ARG A 159 21.07 -30.69 1.54
CA ARG A 159 20.67 -31.24 2.86
C ARG A 159 19.64 -32.37 2.77
N ILE A 160 18.90 -32.44 1.67
CA ILE A 160 17.79 -33.38 1.47
C ILE A 160 18.01 -34.03 0.10
N PRO A 161 17.93 -35.37 0.00
CA PRO A 161 17.62 -36.34 1.07
C PRO A 161 18.77 -36.62 2.04
N THR A 162 20.01 -36.29 1.67
CA THR A 162 21.22 -36.46 2.49
C THR A 162 22.15 -35.26 2.35
N ASP A 163 23.07 -35.09 3.31
CA ASP A 163 24.11 -34.06 3.23
C ASP A 163 25.11 -34.41 2.10
N LYS A 164 25.18 -33.54 1.10
CA LYS A 164 26.12 -33.64 -0.02
C LYS A 164 26.79 -32.29 -0.26
N LEU A 165 28.09 -32.31 -0.53
CA LEU A 165 28.84 -31.13 -0.93
C LEU A 165 29.17 -31.23 -2.42
N LEU A 166 28.78 -30.22 -3.18
CA LEU A 166 29.08 -30.09 -4.60
C LEU A 166 30.08 -28.95 -4.78
N LYS A 167 31.13 -29.19 -5.56
CA LYS A 167 32.03 -28.13 -6.02
C LYS A 167 31.39 -27.40 -7.19
N SER A 168 31.69 -26.12 -7.38
CA SER A 168 31.22 -25.35 -8.54
C SER A 168 31.44 -26.08 -9.86
N GLY A 169 30.44 -26.04 -10.75
CA GLY A 169 30.43 -26.76 -12.02
C GLY A 169 29.94 -28.21 -11.94
N GLN A 170 29.82 -28.78 -10.73
CA GLN A 170 29.17 -30.07 -10.54
C GLN A 170 27.65 -29.92 -10.52
N ASP A 171 26.96 -30.91 -11.09
CA ASP A 171 25.51 -30.94 -11.15
C ASP A 171 24.91 -32.11 -10.35
N ASP A 172 23.68 -31.92 -9.89
CA ASP A 172 22.91 -32.90 -9.13
C ASP A 172 21.40 -32.66 -9.29
N ASN A 173 20.60 -33.73 -9.35
CA ASN A 173 19.15 -33.65 -9.53
C ASN A 173 18.44 -32.97 -8.34
N ASP A 174 19.00 -33.05 -7.14
CA ASP A 174 18.46 -32.40 -5.93
C ASP A 174 18.91 -30.94 -5.79
N SER A 175 19.83 -30.49 -6.65
CA SER A 175 20.25 -29.08 -6.69
C SER A 175 19.21 -28.21 -7.39
N LEU A 176 18.83 -27.10 -6.73
CA LEU A 176 17.88 -26.10 -7.23
C LEU A 176 18.52 -25.00 -8.09
N VAL A 177 19.84 -24.86 -8.01
CA VAL A 177 20.60 -23.80 -8.69
C VAL A 177 21.79 -24.39 -9.43
N THR A 178 22.21 -23.70 -10.48
CA THR A 178 23.49 -23.93 -11.12
C THR A 178 24.50 -22.97 -10.50
N LEU A 179 25.66 -23.48 -10.07
CA LEU A 179 26.78 -22.68 -9.53
C LEU A 179 28.01 -22.87 -10.41
N LYS A 180 28.49 -21.78 -11.02
CA LYS A 180 29.69 -21.77 -11.86
C LYS A 180 30.95 -21.43 -11.04
N SER A 181 32.12 -21.74 -11.60
CA SER A 181 33.42 -21.53 -10.95
C SER A 181 33.76 -20.05 -10.73
N ASP A 182 33.18 -19.16 -11.51
CA ASP A 182 33.30 -17.70 -11.33
C ASP A 182 32.34 -17.14 -10.27
N GLY A 183 31.59 -17.99 -9.57
CA GLY A 183 30.58 -17.59 -8.59
C GLY A 183 29.22 -17.20 -9.19
N SER A 184 29.03 -17.33 -10.51
CA SER A 184 27.73 -17.07 -11.14
C SER A 184 26.71 -18.15 -10.77
N ILE A 185 25.50 -17.71 -10.41
CA ILE A 185 24.38 -18.56 -9.98
C ILE A 185 23.10 -18.27 -10.74
N SER A 186 22.33 -19.32 -11.03
CA SER A 186 20.99 -19.24 -11.65
C SER A 186 20.08 -20.36 -11.15
N VAL A 187 18.77 -20.14 -11.14
CA VAL A 187 17.79 -21.20 -10.80
C VAL A 187 17.68 -22.18 -11.96
N LYS A 188 17.57 -23.48 -11.67
CA LYS A 188 17.30 -24.50 -12.70
C LYS A 188 15.84 -24.55 -13.10
N GLU A 189 14.96 -24.57 -12.10
CA GLU A 189 13.52 -24.60 -12.28
C GLU A 189 12.82 -23.98 -11.05
N PHE A 190 11.79 -23.18 -11.30
CA PHE A 190 10.89 -22.68 -10.27
C PHE A 190 9.76 -23.69 -10.04
N LYS A 191 9.68 -24.24 -8.83
CA LYS A 191 8.68 -25.25 -8.47
C LYS A 191 7.44 -24.62 -7.82
N ASP A 192 6.30 -25.28 -7.99
CA ASP A 192 5.05 -24.92 -7.29
C ASP A 192 5.08 -25.49 -5.87
N THR A 193 5.85 -24.84 -5.00
CA THR A 193 5.99 -25.20 -3.58
C THR A 193 5.24 -24.22 -2.69
N SER A 194 4.87 -24.68 -1.49
CA SER A 194 4.25 -23.83 -0.47
C SER A 194 5.20 -22.75 0.05
N ASP A 195 6.49 -23.05 0.07
CA ASP A 195 7.51 -22.23 0.72
C ASP A 195 8.69 -22.00 -0.22
N ALA A 196 9.36 -20.87 -0.02
CA ALA A 196 10.64 -20.58 -0.66
C ALA A 196 11.70 -21.57 -0.16
N GLN A 197 12.59 -21.96 -1.06
CA GLN A 197 13.62 -22.94 -0.78
C GLN A 197 14.96 -22.25 -0.57
N ALA A 198 15.67 -22.63 0.48
CA ALA A 198 16.99 -22.09 0.79
C ALA A 198 18.08 -23.03 0.26
N VAL A 199 18.97 -22.49 -0.56
CA VAL A 199 20.21 -23.14 -0.97
C VAL A 199 21.37 -22.52 -0.20
N GLU A 200 22.21 -23.39 0.34
CA GLU A 200 23.40 -22.99 1.09
C GLU A 200 24.63 -23.08 0.20
N LEU A 201 25.26 -21.93 -0.04
CA LEU A 201 26.48 -21.82 -0.83
C LEU A 201 27.63 -21.34 0.06
N TRP A 202 28.85 -21.76 -0.25
CA TRP A 202 30.05 -21.44 0.51
C TRP A 202 31.17 -20.98 -0.41
N ALA A 203 31.83 -19.91 0.02
CA ALA A 203 33.10 -19.47 -0.54
C ALA A 203 34.21 -19.96 0.37
N GLU A 204 35.22 -20.62 -0.18
CA GLU A 204 36.49 -20.90 0.49
C GLU A 204 37.56 -20.00 -0.13
N TYR A 205 38.33 -19.35 0.74
CA TYR A 205 39.47 -18.55 0.34
C TYR A 205 40.56 -18.67 1.39
N LYS A 206 41.69 -19.28 1.01
CA LYS A 206 42.91 -19.41 1.82
C LYS A 206 42.62 -19.99 3.22
N GLY A 207 41.73 -20.98 3.28
CA GLY A 207 41.34 -21.72 4.47
C GLY A 207 40.27 -21.05 5.32
N SER A 208 39.71 -19.91 4.89
CA SER A 208 38.55 -19.27 5.51
C SER A 208 37.28 -19.58 4.73
N LEU A 209 36.16 -19.78 5.44
CA LEU A 209 34.87 -20.17 4.87
C LEU A 209 33.80 -19.10 5.09
N TYR A 210 33.04 -18.78 4.03
CA TYR A 210 32.01 -17.75 4.04
C TYR A 210 30.70 -18.31 3.46
N LYS A 211 29.65 -18.33 4.28
CA LYS A 211 28.33 -18.85 3.88
C LYS A 211 27.46 -17.77 3.24
N ALA A 212 26.96 -18.05 2.04
CA ALA A 212 25.83 -17.38 1.42
C ALA A 212 24.56 -18.24 1.53
N THR A 213 23.40 -17.59 1.64
CA THR A 213 22.10 -18.26 1.55
C THR A 213 21.34 -17.70 0.35
N ILE A 214 21.01 -18.58 -0.59
CA ILE A 214 20.23 -18.25 -1.77
C ILE A 214 18.79 -18.69 -1.52
N THR A 215 17.85 -17.79 -1.75
CA THR A 215 16.42 -18.07 -1.65
C THR A 215 15.84 -18.19 -3.04
N VAL A 216 15.38 -19.40 -3.39
CA VAL A 216 14.59 -19.64 -4.61
C VAL A 216 13.13 -19.54 -4.22
N VAL A 217 12.44 -18.55 -4.76
CA VAL A 217 11.01 -18.34 -4.46
C VAL A 217 10.14 -19.36 -5.21
N PRO A 218 8.92 -19.67 -4.76
CA PRO A 218 8.02 -20.52 -5.52
C PRO A 218 7.47 -19.80 -6.76
N VAL A 219 7.00 -20.57 -7.76
CA VAL A 219 6.48 -20.04 -9.04
C VAL A 219 5.38 -18.96 -8.86
N ARG A 220 4.60 -19.03 -7.78
CA ARG A 220 3.59 -18.02 -7.46
C ARG A 220 4.17 -16.62 -7.24
N GLU A 221 5.36 -16.51 -6.64
CA GLU A 221 6.04 -15.23 -6.40
C GLU A 221 6.61 -14.67 -7.71
N VAL A 222 7.15 -15.56 -8.56
CA VAL A 222 7.57 -15.20 -9.93
C VAL A 222 6.39 -14.62 -10.72
N ASN A 223 5.21 -15.25 -10.61
CA ASN A 223 3.99 -14.75 -11.23
C ASN A 223 3.53 -13.39 -10.67
N ILE A 224 3.75 -13.12 -9.38
CA ILE A 224 3.48 -11.79 -8.80
C ILE A 224 4.40 -10.74 -9.45
N GLN A 225 5.68 -11.06 -9.67
CA GLN A 225 6.61 -10.15 -10.33
C GLN A 225 6.23 -9.91 -11.81
N LYS A 226 5.87 -10.96 -12.55
CA LYS A 226 5.34 -10.85 -13.93
C LYS A 226 4.09 -9.97 -13.98
N ALA A 227 3.17 -10.15 -13.03
CA ALA A 227 1.97 -9.32 -12.91
C ALA A 227 2.31 -7.84 -12.63
N LYS A 228 3.31 -7.59 -11.78
CA LYS A 228 3.77 -6.23 -11.45
C LYS A 228 4.40 -5.53 -12.65
N GLU A 229 5.18 -6.25 -13.46
CA GLU A 229 5.73 -5.73 -14.71
C GLU A 229 4.64 -5.40 -15.72
N GLU A 230 3.61 -6.25 -15.83
CA GLU A 230 2.48 -5.99 -16.71
C GLU A 230 1.65 -4.79 -16.20
N ALA A 231 1.41 -4.70 -14.89
CA ALA A 231 0.78 -3.55 -14.27
C ALA A 231 1.50 -2.23 -14.63
N LYS A 232 2.84 -2.21 -14.55
CA LYS A 232 3.66 -1.05 -14.93
C LYS A 232 3.44 -0.62 -16.38
N LYS A 233 3.32 -1.58 -17.30
CA LYS A 233 3.06 -1.29 -18.72
C LYS A 233 1.65 -0.72 -18.90
N ILE A 234 0.64 -1.38 -18.33
CA ILE A 234 -0.77 -0.98 -18.41
C ILE A 234 -0.96 0.47 -17.94
N VAL A 235 -0.40 0.83 -16.78
CA VAL A 235 -0.64 2.14 -16.18
C VAL A 235 0.27 3.25 -16.69
N SER A 236 1.23 2.94 -17.58
CA SER A 236 2.31 3.87 -17.98
C SER A 236 1.78 5.21 -18.50
N GLU A 237 0.73 5.19 -19.33
CA GLU A 237 0.10 6.39 -19.90
C GLU A 237 -0.77 7.16 -18.91
N TRP A 238 -1.08 6.58 -17.74
CA TRP A 238 -2.00 7.16 -16.76
C TRP A 238 -1.28 7.80 -15.58
N ARG A 239 0.04 7.60 -15.45
CA ARG A 239 0.84 8.06 -14.29
C ARG A 239 0.76 9.57 -14.05
N GLU A 240 0.64 10.34 -15.11
CA GLU A 240 0.54 11.80 -15.03
C GLU A 240 -0.90 12.31 -14.92
N LEU A 241 -1.91 11.43 -14.93
CA LEU A 241 -3.30 11.85 -14.77
C LEU A 241 -3.61 12.20 -13.29
N PRO A 242 -4.61 13.08 -13.06
CA PRO A 242 -5.20 13.28 -11.75
C PRO A 242 -5.78 11.99 -11.16
N THR A 243 -5.82 11.88 -9.82
CA THR A 243 -6.17 10.65 -9.09
C THR A 243 -7.48 10.01 -9.53
N LEU A 244 -8.54 10.81 -9.68
CA LEU A 244 -9.84 10.29 -10.11
C LEU A 244 -9.79 9.69 -11.53
N GLU A 245 -9.09 10.35 -12.45
CA GLU A 245 -8.92 9.87 -13.83
C GLU A 245 -8.07 8.58 -13.89
N LYS A 246 -7.02 8.47 -13.08
CA LYS A 246 -6.23 7.23 -12.89
C LYS A 246 -7.12 6.05 -12.50
N ILE A 247 -7.98 6.26 -11.49
CA ILE A 247 -8.90 5.25 -10.97
C ILE A 247 -9.94 4.87 -12.02
N THR A 248 -10.54 5.86 -12.71
CA THR A 248 -11.50 5.60 -13.79
C THR A 248 -10.86 4.80 -14.93
N LYS A 249 -9.65 5.15 -15.37
CA LYS A 249 -8.93 4.40 -16.43
C LYS A 249 -8.63 2.96 -16.03
N ALA A 250 -8.16 2.74 -14.81
CA ALA A 250 -7.91 1.39 -14.30
C ALA A 250 -9.20 0.58 -14.16
N TYR A 251 -10.30 1.20 -13.71
CA TYR A 251 -11.61 0.56 -13.63
C TYR A 251 -12.08 0.10 -15.01
N ASP A 252 -12.10 1.03 -15.98
CA ASP A 252 -12.51 0.75 -17.36
C ASP A 252 -11.68 -0.37 -17.98
N TRP A 253 -10.35 -0.32 -17.79
CA TRP A 253 -9.44 -1.36 -18.29
C TRP A 253 -9.76 -2.72 -17.68
N MET A 254 -9.90 -2.80 -16.35
CA MET A 254 -10.19 -4.06 -15.66
C MET A 254 -11.53 -4.66 -16.10
N THR A 255 -12.59 -3.83 -16.19
CA THR A 255 -13.92 -4.30 -16.59
C THR A 255 -13.99 -4.75 -18.04
N LYS A 256 -13.10 -4.24 -18.91
CA LYS A 256 -13.14 -4.49 -20.35
C LYS A 256 -12.17 -5.58 -20.81
N GLU A 257 -10.96 -5.58 -20.26
CA GLU A 257 -9.85 -6.39 -20.76
C GLU A 257 -9.75 -7.75 -20.06
N VAL A 258 -10.28 -7.88 -18.84
CA VAL A 258 -10.27 -9.13 -18.08
C VAL A 258 -11.59 -9.86 -18.31
N LYS A 259 -11.53 -11.16 -18.62
CA LYS A 259 -12.70 -12.03 -18.77
C LYS A 259 -13.00 -12.75 -17.46
N PHE A 260 -14.28 -12.93 -17.14
CA PHE A 260 -14.65 -13.73 -15.97
C PHE A 260 -14.57 -15.22 -16.28
N ASN A 261 -13.94 -15.97 -15.38
CA ASN A 261 -13.83 -17.42 -15.49
C ASN A 261 -15.01 -18.10 -14.76
N TYR A 262 -15.92 -18.68 -15.54
CA TYR A 262 -17.09 -19.41 -15.02
C TYR A 262 -16.78 -20.89 -14.68
N SER A 263 -15.56 -21.37 -14.93
CA SER A 263 -15.18 -22.77 -14.71
C SER A 263 -14.99 -23.09 -13.22
N SER A 264 -15.43 -24.27 -12.80
CA SER A 264 -15.33 -24.79 -11.43
C SER A 264 -13.93 -25.31 -11.03
N ALA A 265 -12.94 -25.25 -11.92
CA ALA A 265 -11.54 -25.61 -11.64
C ALA A 265 -10.82 -24.50 -10.83
N LEU A 266 -11.38 -24.16 -9.66
CA LEU A 266 -11.18 -22.92 -8.89
C LEU A 266 -9.82 -22.75 -8.18
N ILE A 267 -8.86 -23.64 -8.42
CA ILE A 267 -7.56 -23.60 -7.71
C ILE A 267 -6.52 -22.77 -8.49
N LYS A 268 -6.64 -22.67 -9.82
CA LYS A 268 -5.75 -21.88 -10.67
C LYS A 268 -6.52 -20.67 -11.21
N GLY A 269 -6.03 -19.44 -10.96
CA GLY A 269 -6.62 -18.22 -11.53
C GLY A 269 -7.26 -17.21 -10.57
N GLN A 270 -6.82 -17.15 -9.30
CA GLN A 270 -7.27 -16.16 -8.30
C GLN A 270 -6.17 -15.14 -7.93
N THR A 271 -5.35 -14.74 -8.90
CA THR A 271 -4.15 -13.91 -8.70
C THR A 271 -4.14 -12.69 -9.61
N ALA A 272 -3.36 -11.67 -9.25
CA ALA A 272 -3.11 -10.53 -10.13
C ALA A 272 -2.51 -10.97 -11.48
N TYR A 273 -1.71 -12.05 -11.49
CA TYR A 273 -1.19 -12.64 -12.72
C TYR A 273 -2.30 -13.11 -13.65
N SER A 274 -3.28 -13.87 -13.13
CA SER A 274 -4.40 -14.35 -13.95
C SER A 274 -5.25 -13.22 -14.53
N SER A 275 -5.41 -12.10 -13.81
CA SER A 275 -6.15 -10.95 -14.33
C SER A 275 -5.33 -10.09 -15.29
N LEU A 276 -4.08 -9.76 -14.96
CA LEU A 276 -3.30 -8.76 -15.71
C LEU A 276 -2.55 -9.37 -16.88
N VAL A 277 -2.04 -10.60 -16.72
CA VAL A 277 -1.23 -11.29 -17.74
C VAL A 277 -2.11 -12.25 -18.55
N GLU A 278 -2.83 -13.15 -17.89
CA GLU A 278 -3.67 -14.13 -18.60
C GLU A 278 -5.01 -13.54 -19.09
N LYS A 279 -5.41 -12.37 -18.57
CA LYS A 279 -6.66 -11.67 -18.89
C LYS A 279 -7.93 -12.50 -18.65
N ILE A 280 -7.88 -13.48 -17.74
CA ILE A 280 -9.01 -14.31 -17.36
C ILE A 280 -8.94 -14.70 -15.88
N SER A 281 -9.95 -14.35 -15.10
CA SER A 281 -9.92 -14.57 -13.64
C SER A 281 -11.32 -14.57 -13.00
N VAL A 282 -11.36 -14.75 -11.69
CA VAL A 282 -12.55 -14.60 -10.82
C VAL A 282 -12.40 -13.37 -9.92
N CYS A 283 -13.39 -13.08 -9.08
CA CYS A 283 -13.43 -11.88 -8.22
C CYS A 283 -12.12 -11.58 -7.47
N THR A 284 -11.51 -12.58 -6.84
CA THR A 284 -10.22 -12.44 -6.15
C THR A 284 -9.08 -11.94 -7.06
N GLY A 285 -8.97 -12.46 -8.28
CA GLY A 285 -7.89 -12.05 -9.17
C GLY A 285 -8.14 -10.68 -9.79
N TYR A 286 -9.40 -10.34 -10.12
CA TYR A 286 -9.76 -8.95 -10.47
C TYR A 286 -9.38 -7.98 -9.37
N ALA A 287 -9.75 -8.27 -8.12
CA ALA A 287 -9.49 -7.36 -7.01
C ALA A 287 -7.98 -7.20 -6.74
N LYS A 288 -7.21 -8.27 -6.81
CA LYS A 288 -5.73 -8.24 -6.70
C LYS A 288 -5.08 -7.51 -7.89
N GLY A 289 -5.59 -7.72 -9.11
CA GLY A 289 -5.14 -7.02 -10.31
C GLY A 289 -5.36 -5.52 -10.21
N PHE A 290 -6.58 -5.09 -9.86
CA PHE A 290 -6.91 -3.69 -9.65
C PHE A 290 -6.07 -3.06 -8.52
N GLN A 291 -5.89 -3.77 -7.39
CA GLN A 291 -4.99 -3.32 -6.32
C GLN A 291 -3.55 -3.12 -6.82
N MET A 292 -3.04 -4.03 -7.65
CA MET A 292 -1.68 -3.92 -8.21
C MET A 292 -1.55 -2.74 -9.19
N LEU A 293 -2.58 -2.45 -9.99
CA LEU A 293 -2.61 -1.22 -10.81
C LEU A 293 -2.60 0.04 -9.93
N MET A 294 -3.37 0.05 -8.84
CA MET A 294 -3.39 1.18 -7.89
C MET A 294 -2.04 1.36 -7.18
N ASP A 295 -1.38 0.26 -6.78
CA ASP A 295 -0.03 0.27 -6.21
C ASP A 295 0.98 0.93 -7.16
N GLU A 296 0.97 0.56 -8.45
CA GLU A 296 1.85 1.16 -9.47
C GLU A 296 1.49 2.63 -9.79
N LEU A 297 0.25 3.05 -9.49
CA LEU A 297 -0.22 4.43 -9.60
C LEU A 297 -0.02 5.26 -8.32
N GLY A 298 0.44 4.63 -7.22
CA GLY A 298 0.65 5.28 -5.93
C GLY A 298 -0.63 5.62 -5.17
N ILE A 299 -1.73 4.91 -5.42
CA ILE A 299 -3.05 5.13 -4.83
C ILE A 299 -3.31 4.00 -3.82
N LEU A 300 -3.74 4.35 -2.59
CA LEU A 300 -4.08 3.30 -1.63
C LEU A 300 -5.30 2.52 -2.08
N CYS A 301 -5.12 1.20 -2.11
CA CYS A 301 -6.15 0.25 -2.44
C CYS A 301 -6.02 -0.97 -1.53
N THR A 302 -7.11 -1.41 -0.94
CA THR A 302 -7.16 -2.63 -0.11
C THR A 302 -8.25 -3.56 -0.60
N LEU A 303 -8.09 -4.86 -0.32
CA LEU A 303 -9.14 -5.85 -0.55
C LEU A 303 -10.21 -5.74 0.55
N ILE A 304 -11.45 -6.01 0.18
CA ILE A 304 -12.55 -6.34 1.09
C ILE A 304 -13.11 -7.68 0.68
N THR A 305 -13.50 -8.46 1.69
CA THR A 305 -14.14 -9.76 1.50
C THR A 305 -15.48 -9.79 2.19
N SER A 306 -16.48 -10.37 1.53
CA SER A 306 -17.72 -10.76 2.16
C SER A 306 -17.74 -12.25 2.46
N ASP A 307 -18.43 -12.61 3.55
CA ASP A 307 -18.71 -14.00 3.90
C ASP A 307 -19.90 -14.56 3.11
N VAL A 308 -20.85 -13.68 2.77
CA VAL A 308 -22.04 -13.96 1.96
C VAL A 308 -22.27 -12.77 1.03
N SER A 309 -22.41 -13.04 -0.26
CA SER A 309 -22.66 -12.02 -1.29
C SER A 309 -23.88 -12.39 -2.14
N PRO A 310 -24.91 -11.53 -2.25
CA PRO A 310 -26.03 -11.74 -3.18
C PRO A 310 -25.62 -11.53 -4.65
N ARG A 311 -24.37 -11.13 -4.93
CA ARG A 311 -23.82 -10.97 -6.28
C ARG A 311 -23.28 -12.26 -6.85
N ASP A 312 -22.99 -13.23 -6.00
CA ASP A 312 -22.42 -14.50 -6.42
C ASP A 312 -23.44 -15.62 -6.43
N VAL A 313 -23.21 -16.58 -7.32
CA VAL A 313 -24.04 -17.76 -7.45
C VAL A 313 -23.97 -18.55 -6.13
N ASN A 314 -25.13 -18.81 -5.52
CA ASN A 314 -25.32 -19.50 -4.24
C ASN A 314 -24.90 -18.74 -2.96
N GLY A 315 -24.72 -17.41 -2.99
CA GLY A 315 -24.49 -16.64 -1.76
C GLY A 315 -23.10 -16.86 -1.14
N VAL A 316 -22.09 -17.15 -1.95
CA VAL A 316 -20.71 -17.43 -1.52
C VAL A 316 -19.92 -16.15 -1.20
N LYS A 317 -18.65 -16.33 -0.79
CA LYS A 317 -17.68 -15.26 -0.56
C LYS A 317 -17.44 -14.45 -1.83
N HIS A 318 -17.30 -13.13 -1.68
CA HIS A 318 -16.86 -12.22 -2.74
C HIS A 318 -15.65 -11.42 -2.31
N VAL A 319 -14.85 -10.97 -3.28
CA VAL A 319 -13.68 -10.11 -3.03
C VAL A 319 -13.69 -8.93 -4.00
N TRP A 320 -13.55 -7.72 -3.48
CA TRP A 320 -13.45 -6.48 -4.25
C TRP A 320 -12.51 -5.49 -3.54
N ASN A 321 -12.50 -4.21 -3.95
CA ASN A 321 -11.56 -3.21 -3.46
C ASN A 321 -12.20 -2.04 -2.69
N LEU A 322 -11.44 -1.46 -1.76
CA LEU A 322 -11.60 -0.06 -1.34
C LEU A 322 -10.44 0.76 -1.88
N VAL A 323 -10.74 1.97 -2.37
CA VAL A 323 -9.76 2.94 -2.83
C VAL A 323 -9.87 4.24 -2.03
N GLU A 324 -8.74 4.87 -1.73
CA GLU A 324 -8.69 6.18 -1.05
C GLU A 324 -8.61 7.31 -2.08
N ILE A 325 -9.53 8.29 -1.97
CA ILE A 325 -9.53 9.54 -2.74
C ILE A 325 -9.79 10.68 -1.77
N ASP A 326 -8.94 11.71 -1.79
CA ASP A 326 -9.06 12.90 -0.92
C ASP A 326 -9.14 12.59 0.60
N GLY A 327 -8.55 11.48 1.05
CA GLY A 327 -8.60 11.03 2.45
C GLY A 327 -9.90 10.32 2.84
N GLU A 328 -10.77 10.04 1.86
CA GLU A 328 -12.00 9.27 2.03
C GLU A 328 -11.92 7.95 1.26
N TRP A 329 -12.61 6.92 1.77
CA TRP A 329 -12.61 5.58 1.18
C TRP A 329 -13.89 5.32 0.40
N TYR A 330 -13.74 4.60 -0.72
CA TYR A 330 -14.83 4.23 -1.62
C TYR A 330 -14.66 2.79 -2.09
N HIS A 331 -15.76 2.06 -2.23
CA HIS A 331 -15.75 0.71 -2.81
C HIS A 331 -15.67 0.77 -4.34
N ILE A 332 -14.90 -0.15 -4.89
CA ILE A 332 -14.80 -0.41 -6.31
C ILE A 332 -14.86 -1.92 -6.53
N ASP A 333 -15.80 -2.36 -7.38
CA ASP A 333 -15.93 -3.77 -7.77
C ASP A 333 -15.95 -3.92 -9.29
N THR A 334 -14.76 -4.11 -9.86
CA THR A 334 -14.56 -4.34 -11.29
C THR A 334 -15.10 -5.68 -11.78
N THR A 335 -15.34 -6.65 -10.88
CA THR A 335 -15.83 -7.97 -11.28
C THR A 335 -17.33 -7.95 -11.52
N SER A 336 -18.07 -7.28 -10.63
CA SER A 336 -19.52 -7.19 -10.73
C SER A 336 -19.99 -6.24 -11.84
N ASP A 337 -19.10 -5.37 -12.30
CA ASP A 337 -19.33 -4.46 -13.43
C ASP A 337 -18.51 -4.80 -14.69
N ARG A 338 -18.01 -6.04 -14.76
CA ARG A 338 -17.36 -6.57 -15.96
C ARG A 338 -18.25 -6.42 -17.19
N ILE A 339 -17.64 -6.10 -18.32
CA ILE A 339 -18.33 -5.92 -19.59
C ILE A 339 -18.28 -7.24 -20.36
N GLU A 340 -19.44 -7.82 -20.60
CA GLU A 340 -19.60 -9.03 -21.42
C GLU A 340 -20.52 -8.76 -22.60
N ASN A 341 -20.38 -9.53 -23.69
CA ASN A 341 -21.31 -9.51 -24.84
C ASN A 341 -21.63 -8.11 -25.40
N ASN A 342 -20.63 -7.24 -25.52
CA ASN A 342 -20.76 -5.85 -26.00
C ASN A 342 -21.69 -4.96 -25.15
N GLN A 343 -21.90 -5.29 -23.88
CA GLN A 343 -22.59 -4.40 -22.95
C GLN A 343 -21.87 -3.03 -22.83
N LYS A 344 -22.64 -1.98 -22.54
CA LYS A 344 -22.08 -0.67 -22.23
C LYS A 344 -21.60 -0.66 -20.78
N GLN A 345 -20.57 0.13 -20.49
CA GLN A 345 -20.13 0.38 -19.13
C GLN A 345 -21.20 1.17 -18.37
N GLU A 346 -21.71 0.62 -17.27
CA GLU A 346 -22.80 1.21 -16.46
C GLU A 346 -22.31 1.84 -15.15
N TYR A 347 -21.07 1.58 -14.73
CA TYR A 347 -20.45 2.11 -13.51
C TYR A 347 -21.28 1.85 -12.23
N ARG A 348 -21.96 0.70 -12.15
CA ARG A 348 -22.84 0.34 -11.02
C ARG A 348 -22.08 0.08 -9.72
N PHE A 349 -20.78 -0.21 -9.84
CA PHE A 349 -19.89 -0.52 -8.73
C PHE A 349 -18.69 0.42 -8.67
N PHE A 350 -18.86 1.65 -9.15
CA PHE A 350 -17.83 2.67 -9.15
C PHE A 350 -18.06 3.71 -8.05
N LEU A 351 -17.13 3.75 -7.10
CA LEU A 351 -17.12 4.66 -5.96
C LEU A 351 -18.37 4.55 -5.08
N LEU A 352 -18.65 3.34 -4.58
CA LEU A 352 -19.75 3.11 -3.64
C LEU A 352 -19.34 3.44 -2.20
N HIS A 353 -20.34 3.69 -1.37
CA HIS A 353 -20.24 3.78 0.09
C HIS A 353 -20.78 2.47 0.71
N ASP A 354 -20.37 2.14 1.94
CA ASP A 354 -20.90 1.00 2.71
C ASP A 354 -22.44 0.89 2.61
N ASP A 355 -23.14 1.98 2.95
CA ASP A 355 -24.58 2.14 2.85
C ASP A 355 -25.23 1.78 1.50
N ASP A 356 -24.47 1.64 0.40
CA ASP A 356 -24.99 1.25 -0.93
C ASP A 356 -25.22 -0.26 -1.07
N PHE A 357 -24.62 -1.06 -0.19
CA PHE A 357 -24.74 -2.52 -0.18
C PHE A 357 -25.91 -2.98 0.70
N THR A 358 -26.67 -3.98 0.27
CA THR A 358 -27.73 -4.58 1.09
C THR A 358 -27.18 -5.20 2.38
N LYS A 359 -28.05 -5.37 3.38
CA LYS A 359 -27.72 -6.10 4.61
C LYS A 359 -27.41 -7.58 4.37
N ASP A 360 -27.90 -8.14 3.26
CA ASP A 360 -27.65 -9.51 2.84
C ASP A 360 -26.22 -9.71 2.33
N ASP A 361 -25.52 -8.62 1.99
CA ASP A 361 -24.08 -8.63 1.71
C ASP A 361 -23.30 -8.41 3.01
N VAL A 362 -22.72 -9.51 3.50
CA VAL A 362 -22.12 -9.60 4.84
C VAL A 362 -20.63 -9.38 4.75
N PHE A 363 -20.19 -8.18 5.08
CA PHE A 363 -18.78 -7.81 5.20
C PHE A 363 -18.59 -6.79 6.33
N THR A 364 -17.34 -6.53 6.71
CA THR A 364 -17.04 -5.56 7.79
C THR A 364 -17.22 -4.13 7.30
N ARG A 365 -18.17 -3.41 7.90
CA ARG A 365 -18.57 -2.03 7.57
C ARG A 365 -18.05 -1.03 8.61
N ASN A 366 -18.04 0.24 8.26
CA ASN A 366 -17.66 1.38 9.12
C ASN A 366 -16.26 1.26 9.70
N THR A 367 -15.35 0.65 8.94
CA THR A 367 -13.95 0.46 9.37
C THR A 367 -13.07 1.65 9.03
N ARG A 368 -13.56 2.59 8.21
CA ARG A 368 -12.82 3.72 7.64
C ARG A 368 -13.71 4.94 7.48
N ASN A 369 -13.09 6.08 7.17
CA ASN A 369 -13.79 7.31 6.79
C ASN A 369 -14.33 7.19 5.34
N PHE A 370 -15.60 6.83 5.18
CA PHE A 370 -16.23 6.67 3.87
C PHE A 370 -16.76 8.00 3.32
N GLY A 371 -16.46 8.25 2.03
CA GLY A 371 -16.77 9.52 1.42
C GLY A 371 -18.17 9.63 0.84
N GLN A 372 -18.77 10.82 0.93
CA GLN A 372 -20.11 11.11 0.39
C GLN A 372 -20.09 11.91 -0.90
N ARG A 373 -18.98 12.61 -1.19
CA ARG A 373 -18.90 13.55 -2.29
C ARG A 373 -18.83 12.86 -3.65
N LEU A 374 -17.99 11.82 -3.75
CA LEU A 374 -17.82 11.03 -4.98
C LEU A 374 -18.67 9.75 -4.98
N ARG A 375 -19.51 9.56 -3.96
CA ARG A 375 -20.39 8.39 -3.83
C ARG A 375 -21.31 8.28 -5.05
N ASN A 376 -21.27 7.14 -5.73
CA ASN A 376 -22.05 6.87 -6.94
C ASN A 376 -21.84 7.92 -8.05
N LEU A 377 -20.63 8.48 -8.19
CA LEU A 377 -20.33 9.60 -9.10
C LEU A 377 -20.84 9.42 -10.54
N LYS A 378 -20.80 8.19 -11.05
CA LYS A 378 -21.20 7.86 -12.43
C LYS A 378 -22.63 7.31 -12.53
N SER A 379 -23.34 7.15 -11.42
CA SER A 379 -24.73 6.67 -11.38
C SER A 379 -25.69 7.84 -11.64
N SER A 380 -26.50 7.73 -12.68
CA SER A 380 -27.51 8.74 -13.00
C SER A 380 -28.65 8.72 -11.99
N ASN A 381 -29.17 9.92 -11.67
CA ASN A 381 -30.32 10.14 -10.79
C ASN A 381 -30.22 9.45 -9.40
N PHE A 382 -29.01 9.29 -8.88
CA PHE A 382 -28.80 8.84 -7.52
C PHE A 382 -29.08 9.97 -6.52
N VAL A 383 -29.88 9.68 -5.49
CA VAL A 383 -30.33 10.66 -4.49
C VAL A 383 -30.03 10.10 -3.10
N LYS A 384 -29.02 10.66 -2.43
CA LYS A 384 -28.68 10.28 -1.05
C LYS A 384 -29.35 11.15 0.00
N ASN A 385 -29.75 12.37 -0.37
CA ASN A 385 -30.30 13.35 0.56
C ASN A 385 -31.24 14.36 -0.15
N LYS A 386 -31.77 15.30 0.64
CA LYS A 386 -32.67 16.37 0.18
C LYS A 386 -32.04 17.28 -0.88
N GLU A 387 -30.75 17.57 -0.79
CA GLU A 387 -30.07 18.44 -1.75
C GLU A 387 -30.00 17.79 -3.14
N ASP A 388 -29.70 16.49 -3.22
CA ASP A 388 -29.63 15.78 -4.50
C ASP A 388 -30.98 15.80 -5.25
N ILE A 389 -32.11 15.64 -4.53
CA ILE A 389 -33.43 15.69 -5.17
C ILE A 389 -33.81 17.11 -5.60
N GLU A 390 -33.51 18.14 -4.79
CA GLU A 390 -33.71 19.55 -5.19
C GLU A 390 -32.95 19.84 -6.49
N LEU A 391 -31.70 19.37 -6.60
CA LEU A 391 -30.87 19.50 -7.80
C LEU A 391 -31.42 18.71 -9.00
N LEU A 392 -31.96 17.51 -8.79
CA LEU A 392 -32.58 16.74 -9.88
C LEU A 392 -33.86 17.40 -10.40
N ILE A 393 -34.67 17.98 -9.51
CA ILE A 393 -35.85 18.76 -9.89
C ILE A 393 -35.43 19.94 -10.77
N ASP A 394 -34.45 20.72 -10.31
CA ASP A 394 -33.88 21.84 -11.06
C ASP A 394 -33.37 21.43 -12.45
N LYS A 395 -32.79 20.23 -12.57
CA LYS A 395 -32.23 19.74 -13.84
C LYS A 395 -33.26 19.23 -14.84
N ASN A 396 -34.34 18.62 -14.37
CA ASN A 396 -35.26 17.83 -15.22
C ASN A 396 -36.59 18.55 -15.52
N PHE A 397 -36.97 19.56 -14.74
CA PHE A 397 -38.30 20.17 -14.86
C PHE A 397 -38.25 21.61 -15.38
N GLU A 398 -38.22 21.75 -16.72
CA GLU A 398 -38.47 23.01 -17.43
C GLU A 398 -39.89 23.52 -17.19
N GLU A 399 -40.08 24.85 -17.10
CA GLU A 399 -41.30 25.48 -16.57
C GLU A 399 -42.54 25.33 -17.47
N ASN A 400 -42.39 25.34 -18.80
CA ASN A 400 -43.51 25.57 -19.74
C ASN A 400 -43.87 24.37 -20.64
N LYS A 401 -43.39 23.17 -20.32
CA LYS A 401 -43.87 21.94 -21.00
C LYS A 401 -45.02 21.35 -20.20
N SER A 402 -46.25 21.56 -20.68
CA SER A 402 -47.46 20.91 -20.20
C SER A 402 -47.40 19.40 -20.46
N GLY A 403 -47.84 18.62 -19.48
CA GLY A 403 -47.86 17.16 -19.53
C GLY A 403 -47.20 16.49 -18.34
N GLN A 404 -47.71 15.32 -17.99
CA GLN A 404 -47.16 14.46 -16.95
C GLN A 404 -45.72 14.07 -17.28
N LYS A 405 -44.78 14.32 -16.36
CA LYS A 405 -43.36 13.96 -16.51
C LYS A 405 -42.98 12.85 -15.56
N VAL A 406 -42.14 11.92 -16.01
CA VAL A 406 -41.64 10.83 -15.17
C VAL A 406 -40.23 11.16 -14.70
N LEU A 407 -40.02 11.24 -13.39
CA LEU A 407 -38.69 11.29 -12.78
C LEU A 407 -38.37 9.94 -12.13
N LYS A 408 -37.34 9.27 -12.65
CA LYS A 408 -36.80 8.03 -12.05
C LYS A 408 -35.62 8.39 -11.16
N VAL A 409 -35.68 8.01 -9.88
CA VAL A 409 -34.61 8.24 -8.90
C VAL A 409 -34.14 6.92 -8.30
N LYS A 410 -32.83 6.83 -8.04
CA LYS A 410 -32.23 5.74 -7.27
C LYS A 410 -32.01 6.23 -5.84
N THR A 411 -32.74 5.70 -4.87
CA THR A 411 -32.73 6.25 -3.51
C THR A 411 -33.20 5.28 -2.43
N TYR A 412 -32.92 5.62 -1.18
CA TYR A 412 -33.28 4.82 -0.02
C TYR A 412 -34.68 5.13 0.48
N LYS A 413 -35.33 4.14 1.11
CA LYS A 413 -36.67 4.29 1.69
C LYS A 413 -36.77 5.45 2.70
N ASN A 414 -35.73 5.69 3.49
CA ASN A 414 -35.70 6.80 4.45
C ASN A 414 -35.61 8.19 3.81
N VAL A 415 -35.29 8.29 2.52
CA VAL A 415 -35.20 9.58 1.79
C VAL A 415 -36.54 9.96 1.14
N TYR A 416 -37.50 9.03 1.06
CA TYR A 416 -38.78 9.26 0.36
C TYR A 416 -39.56 10.47 0.90
N GLY A 417 -39.54 10.71 2.22
CA GLY A 417 -40.18 11.88 2.83
C GLY A 417 -39.56 13.19 2.34
N ALA A 418 -38.23 13.28 2.35
CA ALA A 418 -37.51 14.45 1.85
C ALA A 418 -37.73 14.70 0.36
N ILE A 419 -37.93 13.63 -0.42
CA ILE A 419 -38.29 13.73 -1.84
C ILE A 419 -39.69 14.33 -2.02
N SER A 420 -40.67 13.85 -1.25
CA SER A 420 -42.03 14.41 -1.28
C SER A 420 -42.03 15.89 -0.92
N GLU A 421 -41.34 16.27 0.16
CA GLU A 421 -41.19 17.67 0.56
C GLU A 421 -40.54 18.52 -0.53
N ALA A 422 -39.52 17.98 -1.21
CA ALA A 422 -38.84 18.70 -2.28
C ALA A 422 -39.76 18.93 -3.49
N PHE A 423 -40.59 17.94 -3.86
CA PHE A 423 -41.60 18.13 -4.91
C PHE A 423 -42.66 19.16 -4.52
N ASP A 424 -43.18 19.10 -3.29
CA ASP A 424 -44.17 20.06 -2.81
C ASP A 424 -43.62 21.50 -2.82
N LYS A 425 -42.40 21.69 -2.31
CA LYS A 425 -41.69 22.97 -2.35
C LYS A 425 -41.43 23.46 -3.78
N ALA A 426 -41.27 22.54 -4.73
CA ALA A 426 -41.10 22.83 -6.15
C ALA A 426 -42.43 22.99 -6.91
N GLU A 427 -43.57 23.01 -6.22
CA GLU A 427 -44.91 23.13 -6.83
C GLU A 427 -45.19 21.99 -7.82
N LEU A 428 -44.72 20.78 -7.49
CA LEU A 428 -44.96 19.54 -8.24
C LEU A 428 -45.89 18.63 -7.44
N GLU A 429 -46.92 18.13 -8.11
CA GLU A 429 -47.85 17.15 -7.55
C GLU A 429 -47.48 15.74 -8.02
N ILE A 430 -47.43 14.79 -7.08
CA ILE A 430 -47.23 13.36 -7.39
C ILE A 430 -48.58 12.75 -7.79
N ARG A 431 -48.76 12.45 -9.07
CA ARG A 431 -49.97 11.76 -9.58
C ARG A 431 -49.92 10.26 -9.34
N ASN A 432 -48.74 9.67 -9.47
CA ASN A 432 -48.51 8.25 -9.24
C ASN A 432 -47.04 8.02 -8.88
N HIS A 433 -46.73 6.90 -8.24
CA HIS A 433 -45.36 6.43 -8.11
C HIS A 433 -45.29 4.89 -8.10
N THR A 434 -44.15 4.36 -8.53
CA THR A 434 -43.83 2.93 -8.46
C THR A 434 -42.44 2.75 -7.88
N VAL A 435 -42.26 1.66 -7.14
CA VAL A 435 -41.00 1.31 -6.49
C VAL A 435 -40.57 -0.05 -6.98
N PHE A 436 -39.33 -0.15 -7.48
CA PHE A 436 -38.70 -1.40 -7.88
C PHE A 436 -37.35 -1.54 -7.19
N LYS A 437 -36.98 -2.77 -6.83
CA LYS A 437 -35.62 -3.04 -6.34
C LYS A 437 -34.65 -2.94 -7.52
N ASP A 438 -33.60 -2.13 -7.41
CA ASP A 438 -32.62 -1.91 -8.50
C ASP A 438 -31.88 -3.21 -8.82
N SER A 439 -31.37 -3.86 -7.77
CA SER A 439 -30.68 -5.15 -7.88
C SER A 439 -30.75 -5.93 -6.57
N ALA A 440 -30.36 -7.21 -6.58
CA ALA A 440 -30.29 -8.01 -5.37
C ALA A 440 -29.26 -7.49 -4.35
N TYR A 441 -28.27 -6.70 -4.78
CA TYR A 441 -27.13 -6.27 -3.99
C TYR A 441 -27.16 -4.80 -3.56
N SER A 442 -28.03 -3.98 -4.17
CA SER A 442 -28.18 -2.57 -3.81
C SER A 442 -29.20 -2.40 -2.70
N SER A 443 -28.87 -1.56 -1.72
CA SER A 443 -29.76 -1.20 -0.60
C SER A 443 -30.77 -0.11 -0.95
N TYR A 444 -30.63 0.55 -2.11
CA TYR A 444 -31.55 1.55 -2.63
C TYR A 444 -32.53 0.95 -3.65
N ASN A 445 -33.66 1.63 -3.87
CA ASN A 445 -34.66 1.27 -4.87
C ASN A 445 -34.62 2.25 -6.04
N ILE A 446 -35.17 1.84 -7.17
CA ILE A 446 -35.59 2.73 -8.24
C ILE A 446 -37.04 3.15 -7.96
N VAL A 447 -37.26 4.45 -7.81
CA VAL A 447 -38.61 5.02 -7.67
C VAL A 447 -38.92 5.86 -8.89
N SER A 448 -40.02 5.55 -9.57
CA SER A 448 -40.55 6.38 -10.67
C SER A 448 -41.67 7.24 -10.14
N TYR A 449 -41.57 8.56 -10.29
CA TYR A 449 -42.61 9.52 -9.92
C TYR A 449 -43.22 10.13 -11.17
N TRP A 450 -44.54 10.08 -11.28
CA TRP A 450 -45.30 10.79 -12.31
C TRP A 450 -45.76 12.11 -11.73
N LEU A 451 -45.21 13.20 -12.26
CA LEU A 451 -45.28 14.53 -11.68
C LEU A 451 -45.98 15.50 -12.63
N GLU A 452 -46.74 16.42 -12.08
CA GLU A 452 -47.39 17.52 -12.78
C GLU A 452 -47.19 18.84 -12.04
N ASN A 453 -47.14 19.96 -12.76
CA ASN A 453 -47.08 21.27 -12.13
C ASN A 453 -48.42 21.58 -11.44
N LYS A 454 -48.38 21.99 -10.17
CA LYS A 454 -49.59 22.46 -9.44
C LYS A 454 -50.19 23.73 -10.04
N LYS A 455 -49.34 24.55 -10.67
CA LYS A 455 -49.71 25.81 -11.33
C LYS A 455 -48.66 26.16 -12.38
N GLU A 456 -49.02 27.08 -13.28
CA GLU A 456 -48.06 27.67 -14.21
C GLU A 456 -46.99 28.46 -13.44
N ILE A 457 -45.72 28.26 -13.82
CA ILE A 457 -44.59 28.90 -13.15
C ILE A 457 -44.08 30.02 -14.04
N GLN A 458 -44.06 31.24 -13.50
CA GLN A 458 -43.43 32.36 -14.19
C GLN A 458 -41.92 32.16 -14.29
N VAL A 459 -41.41 32.18 -15.52
CA VAL A 459 -39.99 32.00 -15.82
C VAL A 459 -39.27 33.32 -15.77
N ARG A 460 -38.23 33.42 -14.94
CA ARG A 460 -37.32 34.57 -14.95
C ARG A 460 -36.13 34.33 -15.86
N ASN A 461 -35.88 35.25 -16.79
CA ASN A 461 -34.76 35.16 -17.71
C ASN A 461 -33.52 35.82 -17.10
N VAL A 462 -32.49 35.03 -16.83
CA VAL A 462 -31.24 35.51 -16.24
C VAL A 462 -30.12 35.39 -17.26
N LYS A 463 -29.40 36.48 -17.51
CA LYS A 463 -28.24 36.45 -18.41
C LYS A 463 -26.97 36.23 -17.60
N VAL A 464 -26.13 35.29 -18.01
CA VAL A 464 -24.74 35.23 -17.56
C VAL A 464 -23.97 36.32 -18.30
N GLN A 465 -23.57 37.34 -17.57
CA GLN A 465 -22.89 38.51 -18.12
C GLN A 465 -21.43 38.20 -18.46
N SER A 466 -20.75 37.46 -17.58
CA SER A 466 -19.38 36.98 -17.81
C SER A 466 -19.06 35.74 -16.97
N VAL A 467 -18.06 35.00 -17.41
CA VAL A 467 -17.41 33.94 -16.66
C VAL A 467 -15.92 34.27 -16.60
N ASP A 468 -15.47 34.74 -15.44
CA ASP A 468 -14.13 35.27 -15.27
C ASP A 468 -13.29 34.35 -14.39
N LYS A 469 -11.98 34.38 -14.58
CA LYS A 469 -11.06 33.75 -13.63
C LYS A 469 -11.14 34.49 -12.30
N TYR A 470 -11.30 33.75 -11.21
CA TYR A 470 -11.28 34.30 -9.85
C TYR A 470 -10.05 33.80 -9.11
N THR A 471 -9.43 34.67 -8.31
CA THR A 471 -8.25 34.36 -7.50
C THR A 471 -8.61 34.68 -6.05
N GLU A 472 -8.62 33.67 -5.19
CA GLU A 472 -8.97 33.86 -3.79
C GLU A 472 -7.87 34.64 -3.07
N SER A 473 -8.25 35.70 -2.37
CA SER A 473 -7.36 36.55 -1.59
C SER A 473 -6.68 35.83 -0.42
N HIS A 474 -7.37 34.87 0.21
CA HIS A 474 -6.82 34.10 1.32
C HIS A 474 -5.95 32.97 0.80
N THR A 475 -4.62 33.12 0.92
CA THR A 475 -3.64 32.12 0.48
C THR A 475 -3.70 30.80 1.27
N SER A 476 -4.39 30.78 2.41
CA SER A 476 -4.68 29.54 3.16
C SER A 476 -5.75 28.66 2.50
N LYS A 477 -6.53 29.19 1.54
CA LYS A 477 -7.52 28.40 0.80
C LYS A 477 -6.80 27.42 -0.13
N ILE A 478 -6.88 26.14 0.22
CA ILE A 478 -6.38 25.05 -0.63
C ILE A 478 -7.00 25.15 -2.03
N LEU A 479 -6.15 25.13 -3.06
CA LEU A 479 -6.52 25.29 -4.47
C LEU A 479 -7.26 26.61 -4.78
N GLY A 480 -7.09 27.66 -3.97
CA GLY A 480 -7.75 28.96 -4.13
C GLY A 480 -7.42 29.70 -5.43
N LYS A 481 -6.35 29.31 -6.15
CA LYS A 481 -6.03 29.79 -7.51
C LYS A 481 -6.97 29.25 -8.59
N TYR A 482 -7.66 28.14 -8.31
CA TYR A 482 -8.51 27.41 -9.25
C TYR A 482 -9.97 27.71 -9.01
N ALA A 483 -10.40 28.91 -9.40
CA ALA A 483 -11.79 29.33 -9.26
C ALA A 483 -12.27 30.18 -10.44
N ILE A 484 -13.57 30.12 -10.71
CA ILE A 484 -14.25 30.99 -11.68
C ILE A 484 -15.34 31.81 -10.98
N LYS A 485 -15.51 33.06 -11.37
CA LYS A 485 -16.61 33.93 -10.96
C LYS A 485 -17.60 34.07 -12.11
N ILE A 486 -18.84 33.72 -11.85
CA ILE A 486 -19.96 33.80 -12.79
C ILE A 486 -20.79 35.01 -12.37
N ASN A 487 -20.85 36.03 -13.22
CA ASN A 487 -21.64 37.23 -12.97
C ASN A 487 -23.01 37.11 -13.64
N LEU A 488 -24.10 37.22 -12.88
CA LEU A 488 -25.46 37.14 -13.38
C LEU A 488 -26.09 38.53 -13.49
N SER A 489 -27.02 38.71 -14.43
CA SER A 489 -27.74 39.99 -14.60
C SER A 489 -28.58 40.39 -13.39
N GLU A 490 -28.98 39.43 -12.57
CA GLU A 490 -29.74 39.64 -11.34
C GLU A 490 -29.35 38.59 -10.30
N LYS A 491 -29.66 38.87 -9.03
CA LYS A 491 -29.39 37.95 -7.93
C LYS A 491 -30.35 36.77 -7.98
N VAL A 492 -29.80 35.55 -8.03
CA VAL A 492 -30.54 34.29 -7.92
C VAL A 492 -30.06 33.56 -6.69
N ASP A 493 -30.93 33.31 -5.71
CA ASP A 493 -30.54 32.67 -4.46
C ASP A 493 -30.55 31.13 -4.52
N GLY A 494 -29.69 30.51 -3.71
CA GLY A 494 -29.68 29.08 -3.50
C GLY A 494 -29.24 28.25 -4.71
N LEU A 495 -28.35 28.77 -5.56
CA LEU A 495 -27.61 27.91 -6.50
C LEU A 495 -26.49 27.18 -5.73
N LYS A 496 -26.41 25.88 -5.93
CA LYS A 496 -25.43 24.97 -5.33
C LYS A 496 -24.53 24.39 -6.43
N ALA A 497 -23.48 23.66 -6.06
CA ALA A 497 -22.52 23.07 -7.01
C ALA A 497 -23.20 22.31 -8.16
N GLY A 498 -24.20 21.49 -7.84
CA GLY A 498 -24.90 20.68 -8.85
C GLY A 498 -25.79 21.47 -9.82
N ASN A 499 -26.10 22.74 -9.56
CA ASN A 499 -26.86 23.58 -10.50
C ASN A 499 -26.01 24.01 -11.70
N PHE A 500 -24.68 24.04 -11.55
CA PHE A 500 -23.74 24.41 -12.60
C PHE A 500 -23.23 23.14 -13.30
N THR A 501 -23.29 23.13 -14.62
CA THR A 501 -22.69 22.07 -15.44
C THR A 501 -21.42 22.61 -16.07
N ILE A 502 -20.27 22.06 -15.69
CA ILE A 502 -18.96 22.44 -16.23
C ILE A 502 -18.26 21.25 -16.89
N GLU A 503 -17.32 21.55 -17.79
CA GLU A 503 -16.40 20.59 -18.40
C GLU A 503 -14.98 20.71 -17.84
N ASN A 504 -14.26 19.59 -17.86
CA ASN A 504 -12.83 19.47 -17.58
C ASN A 504 -12.36 19.73 -16.13
N ALA A 505 -13.29 19.97 -15.20
CA ALA A 505 -13.06 20.03 -13.75
C ALA A 505 -14.34 19.65 -12.99
N MET A 506 -14.22 19.44 -11.68
CA MET A 506 -15.35 19.33 -10.75
C MET A 506 -15.46 20.59 -9.89
N ILE A 507 -16.67 20.85 -9.39
CA ILE A 507 -16.92 21.94 -8.44
C ILE A 507 -16.81 21.36 -7.03
N LYS A 508 -15.90 21.90 -6.24
CA LYS A 508 -15.70 21.56 -4.84
C LYS A 508 -16.63 22.34 -3.93
N GLU A 509 -16.75 23.63 -4.19
CA GLU A 509 -17.47 24.57 -3.34
C GLU A 509 -18.03 25.73 -4.17
N VAL A 510 -19.18 26.26 -3.73
CA VAL A 510 -19.84 27.41 -4.33
C VAL A 510 -20.07 28.48 -3.27
N ARG A 511 -19.70 29.72 -3.60
CA ARG A 511 -19.96 30.90 -2.75
C ARG A 511 -20.73 31.95 -3.54
N GLN A 512 -21.84 32.42 -3.01
CA GLN A 512 -22.57 33.55 -3.58
C GLN A 512 -21.91 34.88 -3.16
N ASP A 513 -21.76 35.80 -4.09
CA ASP A 513 -21.17 37.13 -3.91
C ASP A 513 -22.04 38.15 -4.66
N GLY A 514 -23.02 38.71 -3.97
CA GLY A 514 -24.04 39.58 -4.59
C GLY A 514 -24.91 38.82 -5.61
N ASN A 515 -24.89 39.28 -6.86
CA ASN A 515 -25.50 38.62 -8.02
C ASN A 515 -24.56 37.60 -8.68
N SER A 516 -23.36 37.39 -8.15
CA SER A 516 -22.35 36.51 -8.72
C SER A 516 -22.17 35.24 -7.90
N TYR A 517 -21.56 34.24 -8.53
CA TYR A 517 -21.20 32.97 -7.90
C TYR A 517 -19.74 32.63 -8.17
N ILE A 518 -19.01 32.29 -7.12
CA ILE A 518 -17.63 31.81 -7.20
C ILE A 518 -17.65 30.30 -7.06
N LEU A 519 -17.13 29.61 -8.07
CA LEU A 519 -16.99 28.16 -8.09
C LEU A 519 -15.52 27.79 -7.88
N TYR A 520 -15.23 27.13 -6.76
CA TYR A 520 -13.90 26.55 -6.50
C TYR A 520 -13.80 25.18 -7.15
N LEU A 521 -12.72 24.94 -7.87
CA LEU A 521 -12.56 23.80 -8.76
C LEU A 521 -11.48 22.84 -8.26
N ASP A 522 -11.72 21.55 -8.46
CA ASP A 522 -10.76 20.48 -8.27
C ASP A 522 -11.01 19.34 -9.27
N HIS A 523 -10.32 18.20 -9.12
CA HIS A 523 -10.46 17.02 -9.99
C HIS A 523 -10.51 17.39 -11.48
N PHE A 524 -9.53 18.20 -11.91
CA PHE A 524 -9.36 18.52 -13.32
C PHE A 524 -9.12 17.24 -14.13
N LYS A 525 -9.48 17.23 -15.41
CA LYS A 525 -9.25 16.06 -16.28
C LYS A 525 -7.77 15.78 -16.56
N ASN A 526 -6.92 16.79 -16.49
CA ASN A 526 -5.48 16.67 -16.71
C ASN A 526 -4.72 17.84 -16.07
N PHE A 527 -3.39 17.77 -16.04
CA PHE A 527 -2.51 18.89 -15.71
C PHE A 527 -2.08 19.68 -16.96
N GLY A 528 -1.55 20.88 -16.78
CA GLY A 528 -1.17 21.80 -17.84
C GLY A 528 -2.30 22.76 -18.23
N LYS A 529 -2.35 23.17 -19.50
CA LYS A 529 -3.33 24.14 -19.99
C LYS A 529 -4.70 23.49 -20.17
N ILE A 530 -5.62 23.76 -19.24
CA ILE A 530 -6.99 23.21 -19.24
C ILE A 530 -8.01 24.33 -19.38
N THR A 531 -8.91 24.19 -20.34
CA THR A 531 -10.06 25.10 -20.51
C THR A 531 -11.27 24.51 -19.83
N VAL A 532 -11.74 25.18 -18.77
CA VAL A 532 -12.99 24.86 -18.08
C VAL A 532 -14.11 25.63 -18.78
N LYS A 533 -15.16 24.92 -19.17
CA LYS A 533 -16.32 25.50 -19.85
C LYS A 533 -17.56 25.35 -18.99
N LEU A 534 -18.27 26.44 -18.74
CA LEU A 534 -19.62 26.45 -18.19
C LEU A 534 -20.61 26.16 -19.33
N ASN A 535 -21.23 24.99 -19.27
CA ASN A 535 -22.20 24.56 -20.27
C ASN A 535 -23.62 25.00 -19.94
N ASN A 536 -24.00 24.94 -18.67
CA ASN A 536 -25.36 25.22 -18.27
C ASN A 536 -25.46 25.64 -16.80
N ILE A 537 -26.48 26.43 -16.48
CA ILE A 537 -26.98 26.66 -15.14
C ILE A 537 -28.44 26.24 -15.16
N LYS A 538 -28.84 25.31 -14.30
CA LYS A 538 -30.23 24.85 -14.20
C LYS A 538 -30.77 25.14 -12.81
N LYS A 539 -31.89 25.85 -12.77
CA LYS A 539 -32.69 26.09 -11.56
C LYS A 539 -34.13 26.29 -11.99
N ARG A 540 -35.07 25.61 -11.33
CA ARG A 540 -36.50 25.73 -11.64
C ARG A 540 -36.99 27.14 -11.36
N GLY A 541 -37.79 27.70 -12.28
CA GLY A 541 -38.26 29.08 -12.26
C GLY A 541 -37.31 30.09 -12.93
N PHE A 542 -36.19 29.63 -13.48
CA PHE A 542 -35.17 30.46 -14.10
C PHE A 542 -34.67 29.87 -15.42
N LYS A 543 -34.60 30.72 -16.44
CA LYS A 543 -33.97 30.43 -17.72
C LYS A 543 -32.67 31.20 -17.85
N PHE A 544 -31.54 30.49 -17.84
CA PHE A 544 -30.22 31.10 -17.97
C PHE A 544 -29.79 31.18 -19.43
N THR A 545 -29.34 32.37 -19.85
CA THR A 545 -28.71 32.58 -21.16
C THR A 545 -27.22 32.82 -20.97
N ILE A 546 -26.38 32.01 -21.63
CA ILE A 546 -24.92 32.01 -21.42
C ILE A 546 -24.22 32.58 -22.66
N SER A 547 -23.37 33.57 -22.49
CA SER A 547 -22.55 34.19 -23.55
C SER A 547 -21.08 34.16 -23.13
N ASN A 548 -20.17 33.57 -23.92
CA ASN A 548 -18.75 33.33 -23.59
C ASN A 548 -18.51 32.65 -22.23
N SER A 549 -18.28 31.34 -22.24
CA SER A 549 -18.38 30.53 -21.02
C SER A 549 -17.15 29.69 -20.70
N SER A 550 -15.95 30.11 -21.11
CA SER A 550 -14.74 29.34 -20.83
C SER A 550 -13.63 30.15 -20.16
N VAL A 551 -12.92 29.49 -19.25
CA VAL A 551 -11.76 30.03 -18.55
C VAL A 551 -10.64 29.00 -18.63
N THR A 552 -9.45 29.45 -19.02
CA THR A 552 -8.27 28.58 -19.09
C THR A 552 -7.42 28.71 -17.83
N PHE A 553 -7.03 27.57 -17.27
CA PHE A 553 -6.08 27.44 -16.17
C PHE A 553 -4.81 26.75 -16.65
N ASN A 554 -3.67 27.13 -16.06
CA ASN A 554 -2.51 26.25 -16.03
C ASN A 554 -2.57 25.46 -14.72
N VAL A 555 -2.99 24.21 -14.80
CA VAL A 555 -3.21 23.32 -13.65
C VAL A 555 -1.91 22.60 -13.34
N GLU A 556 -1.38 22.80 -12.15
CA GLU A 556 -0.08 22.28 -11.75
C GLU A 556 -0.21 21.36 -10.55
N LYS A 557 0.55 20.26 -10.55
CA LYS A 557 0.92 19.53 -9.33
C LYS A 557 2.36 19.86 -8.95
N PHE A 558 2.74 19.59 -7.70
CA PHE A 558 4.15 19.56 -7.34
C PHE A 558 4.88 18.54 -8.22
N LYS A 559 5.82 19.03 -9.05
CA LYS A 559 6.57 18.21 -10.02
C LYS A 559 7.50 17.23 -9.32
N ASP A 560 8.20 17.72 -8.30
CA ASP A 560 9.17 16.92 -7.57
C ASP A 560 8.46 16.06 -6.54
N LYS A 561 8.71 14.74 -6.60
CA LYS A 561 8.46 13.86 -5.46
C LYS A 561 9.32 14.33 -4.29
N PRO A 562 8.81 14.26 -3.05
CA PRO A 562 9.66 14.47 -1.88
C PRO A 562 10.91 13.59 -1.96
N GLN A 563 11.99 14.11 -1.39
CA GLN A 563 13.28 13.42 -1.28
C GLN A 563 13.61 13.20 0.20
N ALA A 564 12.58 12.86 1.00
CA ALA A 564 12.76 12.58 2.41
C ALA A 564 13.80 11.47 2.58
N ILE A 565 14.71 11.68 3.54
CA ILE A 565 15.74 10.72 3.90
C ILE A 565 15.33 10.12 5.23
N VAL A 566 15.24 8.80 5.26
CA VAL A 566 14.87 8.02 6.44
C VAL A 566 16.09 7.23 6.86
N LYS A 567 16.49 7.37 8.12
CA LYS A 567 17.55 6.58 8.74
C LYS A 567 16.98 5.87 9.95
N THR A 568 17.08 4.55 9.98
CA THR A 568 16.63 3.80 11.15
C THR A 568 17.56 4.00 12.34
N ILE A 569 16.99 4.04 13.54
CA ILE A 569 17.71 4.30 14.79
C ILE A 569 17.78 3.03 15.64
N ASP A 570 16.65 2.33 15.79
CA ASP A 570 16.54 1.13 16.62
C ASP A 570 15.46 0.17 16.09
N GLU A 571 14.72 -0.50 16.98
CA GLU A 571 13.74 -1.53 16.69
C GLU A 571 12.42 -0.98 16.12
N ASN A 572 12.11 0.30 16.35
CA ASN A 572 10.86 0.93 15.90
C ASN A 572 10.94 2.44 15.63
N ARG A 573 12.11 3.08 15.76
CA ARG A 573 12.29 4.52 15.51
C ARG A 573 13.12 4.80 14.28
N VAL A 574 12.74 5.88 13.60
CA VAL A 574 13.46 6.43 12.45
C VAL A 574 13.70 7.93 12.61
N LEU A 575 14.87 8.39 12.16
CA LEU A 575 15.17 9.79 11.93
C LEU A 575 14.75 10.13 10.51
N ILE A 576 13.89 11.14 10.37
CA ILE A 576 13.44 11.67 9.09
C ILE A 576 14.11 13.02 8.89
N THR A 577 14.74 13.23 7.73
CA THR A 577 15.41 14.48 7.35
C THR A 577 15.10 14.83 5.89
N ASN A 578 15.53 16.00 5.43
CA ASN A 578 15.24 16.54 4.09
C ASN A 578 13.73 16.65 3.81
N VAL A 579 12.99 17.08 4.84
CA VAL A 579 11.56 17.35 4.79
C VAL A 579 11.31 18.82 5.14
N LYS A 580 10.10 19.34 4.90
CA LYS A 580 9.78 20.74 5.17
C LYS A 580 8.26 20.97 5.35
N PRO A 581 7.86 22.10 5.97
CA PRO A 581 6.46 22.52 5.99
C PRO A 581 5.81 22.50 4.61
N GLY A 582 4.56 22.02 4.56
CA GLY A 582 3.85 21.75 3.30
C GLY A 582 4.02 20.32 2.78
N MET A 583 4.86 19.51 3.41
CA MET A 583 4.87 18.06 3.23
C MET A 583 3.98 17.36 4.26
N GLN A 584 3.61 16.12 3.93
CA GLN A 584 2.95 15.18 4.81
C GLN A 584 3.68 13.83 4.76
N TYR A 585 3.63 13.09 5.85
CA TYR A 585 4.04 11.69 5.88
C TYR A 585 2.96 10.79 6.47
N ARG A 586 3.02 9.50 6.17
CA ARG A 586 2.23 8.47 6.86
C ARG A 586 2.95 7.14 6.85
N ASN A 587 2.57 6.27 7.78
CA ASN A 587 3.03 4.89 7.83
C ASN A 587 1.89 3.96 7.42
N ASN A 588 2.14 3.15 6.38
CA ASN A 588 1.17 2.24 5.77
C ASN A 588 -0.11 2.96 5.34
N ILE A 589 -1.25 2.56 5.91
CA ILE A 589 -2.59 3.05 5.54
C ILE A 589 -3.14 4.10 6.51
N ASN A 590 -2.31 4.59 7.43
CA ASN A 590 -2.72 5.58 8.42
C ASN A 590 -2.97 6.93 7.75
N ASP A 591 -3.64 7.83 8.47
CA ASP A 591 -3.88 9.19 7.99
C ASP A 591 -2.57 9.95 7.74
N TRP A 592 -2.63 10.91 6.83
CA TRP A 592 -1.53 11.81 6.55
C TRP A 592 -1.29 12.74 7.74
N ILE A 593 -0.03 12.81 8.18
CA ILE A 593 0.43 13.68 9.26
C ILE A 593 1.21 14.83 8.63
N ASP A 594 0.85 16.07 8.97
CA ASP A 594 1.56 17.27 8.54
C ASP A 594 2.97 17.32 9.12
N ILE A 595 3.95 17.63 8.27
CA ILE A 595 5.33 17.88 8.69
C ILE A 595 5.48 19.35 9.02
N THR A 596 5.91 19.66 10.25
CA THR A 596 6.13 21.03 10.73
C THR A 596 7.61 21.42 10.83
N GLU A 597 8.51 20.45 10.80
CA GLU A 597 9.94 20.62 11.04
C GLU A 597 10.78 20.07 9.88
N GLN A 598 12.05 20.45 9.80
CA GLN A 598 12.96 19.97 8.74
C GLN A 598 13.58 18.59 9.03
N SER A 599 13.51 18.16 10.29
CA SER A 599 13.96 16.85 10.75
C SER A 599 13.28 16.48 12.06
N PHE A 600 12.89 15.21 12.23
CA PHE A 600 12.28 14.73 13.47
C PHE A 600 12.43 13.20 13.61
N ILE A 601 12.19 12.69 14.81
CA ILE A 601 12.15 11.24 15.08
C ILE A 601 10.70 10.78 15.10
N ALA A 602 10.40 9.69 14.40
CA ALA A 602 9.09 9.08 14.38
C ALA A 602 9.15 7.61 14.84
N ASN A 603 8.14 7.20 15.59
CA ASN A 603 7.85 5.77 15.80
C ASN A 603 7.13 5.24 14.56
N ILE A 604 7.55 4.07 14.08
CA ILE A 604 6.96 3.42 12.92
C ILE A 604 6.66 1.95 13.18
N VAL A 605 5.75 1.42 12.38
CA VAL A 605 5.51 0.00 12.20
C VAL A 605 6.11 -0.42 10.85
N LEU A 606 6.51 -1.69 10.74
CA LEU A 606 7.04 -2.26 9.51
C LEU A 606 6.11 -2.02 8.31
N GLY A 607 6.73 -1.87 7.14
CA GLY A 607 6.03 -1.62 5.88
C GLY A 607 6.46 -0.33 5.22
N ARG A 608 5.51 0.37 4.60
CA ARG A 608 5.78 1.56 3.77
C ARG A 608 5.70 2.82 4.61
N LEU A 609 6.73 3.64 4.55
CA LEU A 609 6.70 5.04 4.96
C LEU A 609 6.53 5.90 3.70
N GLN A 610 5.52 6.75 3.70
CA GLN A 610 5.10 7.49 2.51
C GLN A 610 5.19 8.99 2.76
N PHE A 611 5.65 9.75 1.76
CA PHE A 611 5.79 11.20 1.83
C PHE A 611 5.17 11.85 0.59
N ARG A 612 4.53 13.01 0.76
CA ARG A 612 4.06 13.85 -0.35
C ARG A 612 4.12 15.33 0.01
N PHE A 613 4.16 16.20 -0.98
CA PHE A 613 3.67 17.57 -0.82
C PHE A 613 2.14 17.52 -0.82
N LYS A 614 1.49 18.18 0.15
CA LYS A 614 0.04 18.30 0.17
C LYS A 614 -0.45 19.34 -0.83
N ASP A 615 -1.75 19.34 -1.13
CA ASP A 615 -2.35 20.42 -1.90
C ASP A 615 -2.04 21.77 -1.26
N SER A 616 -1.69 22.73 -2.11
CA SER A 616 -1.38 24.10 -1.73
C SER A 616 -2.38 25.06 -2.36
N TYR A 617 -2.19 26.36 -2.17
CA TYR A 617 -3.03 27.39 -2.79
C TYR A 617 -3.10 27.27 -4.32
N ASP A 618 -1.98 26.93 -4.96
CA ASP A 618 -1.83 26.96 -6.41
C ASP A 618 -1.40 25.64 -7.06
N LYS A 619 -1.15 24.59 -6.28
CA LYS A 619 -0.72 23.29 -6.80
C LYS A 619 -1.42 22.14 -6.11
N PHE A 620 -1.76 21.13 -6.91
CA PHE A 620 -2.15 19.81 -6.44
C PHE A 620 -0.95 19.08 -5.81
N ALA A 621 -1.26 18.14 -4.92
CA ALA A 621 -0.30 17.29 -4.22
C ALA A 621 0.68 16.63 -5.19
N SER A 622 1.91 16.41 -4.72
CA SER A 622 2.91 15.67 -5.50
C SER A 622 2.51 14.21 -5.62
N ASP A 623 3.18 13.51 -6.53
CA ASP A 623 3.24 12.05 -6.42
C ASP A 623 3.91 11.65 -5.09
N VAL A 624 3.58 10.45 -4.62
CA VAL A 624 4.06 9.92 -3.34
C VAL A 624 5.48 9.33 -3.49
N GLN A 625 6.38 9.71 -2.59
CA GLN A 625 7.64 9.00 -2.35
C GLN A 625 7.36 7.84 -1.38
N ASN A 626 7.71 6.62 -1.77
CA ASN A 626 7.58 5.44 -0.92
C ASN A 626 8.97 4.97 -0.46
N ILE A 627 9.12 4.74 0.84
CA ILE A 627 10.31 4.16 1.46
C ILE A 627 9.86 2.92 2.23
N GLU A 628 10.31 1.75 1.77
CA GLU A 628 10.05 0.49 2.45
C GLU A 628 11.03 0.29 3.59
N ILE A 629 10.51 0.07 4.80
CA ILE A 629 11.29 -0.17 6.00
C ILE A 629 11.17 -1.65 6.38
N THR A 630 12.34 -2.28 6.50
CA THR A 630 12.47 -3.68 6.89
C THR A 630 13.06 -3.80 8.30
N LYS A 631 13.12 -5.01 8.84
CA LYS A 631 13.80 -5.32 10.10
C LYS A 631 14.98 -6.24 9.86
N ALA A 632 16.05 -6.05 10.63
CA ALA A 632 17.20 -6.94 10.59
C ALA A 632 16.82 -8.32 11.14
N ARG A 633 17.52 -9.35 10.67
CA ARG A 633 17.25 -10.73 11.09
C ARG A 633 17.60 -10.91 12.56
N ASP A 634 16.78 -11.66 13.28
CA ASP A 634 17.09 -12.02 14.66
C ASP A 634 18.29 -12.97 14.72
N VAL A 635 19.17 -12.75 15.70
CA VAL A 635 20.48 -13.39 15.78
C VAL A 635 20.51 -14.68 16.61
N TYR A 636 19.37 -15.12 17.15
CA TYR A 636 19.27 -16.22 18.13
C TYR A 636 19.78 -17.59 17.64
N ASN A 637 19.73 -17.86 16.33
CA ASN A 637 20.26 -19.11 15.75
C ASN A 637 21.76 -19.03 15.43
N MET A 638 22.32 -17.82 15.43
CA MET A 638 23.72 -17.57 15.08
C MET A 638 24.59 -17.49 16.32
N VAL A 639 24.13 -16.72 17.32
CA VAL A 639 24.89 -16.44 18.54
C VAL A 639 24.87 -17.65 19.46
N LYS A 640 26.06 -18.15 19.83
CA LYS A 640 26.23 -19.29 20.74
C LYS A 640 27.25 -18.96 21.83
N LEU A 641 27.10 -19.57 22.99
CA LEU A 641 28.08 -19.51 24.09
C LEU A 641 29.02 -20.71 23.97
N GLU A 642 30.30 -20.45 23.73
CA GLU A 642 31.40 -21.41 23.78
C GLU A 642 32.04 -21.39 25.17
N SER A 643 32.26 -22.58 25.72
CA SER A 643 32.79 -22.75 27.08
C SER A 643 34.25 -22.30 27.20
N PRO A 644 34.66 -21.64 28.30
CA PRO A 644 33.82 -21.26 29.45
C PRO A 644 33.13 -19.89 29.34
N ASN A 645 33.66 -18.92 28.57
CA ASN A 645 33.20 -17.52 28.61
C ASN A 645 33.37 -16.77 27.27
N THR A 646 33.05 -17.42 26.15
CA THR A 646 33.22 -16.82 24.82
C THR A 646 31.90 -16.83 24.05
N ILE A 647 31.46 -15.68 23.56
CA ILE A 647 30.34 -15.60 22.61
C ILE A 647 30.90 -15.72 21.20
N ILE A 648 30.36 -16.67 20.42
CA ILE A 648 30.69 -16.90 19.02
C ILE A 648 29.46 -16.73 18.15
N GLY A 649 29.64 -16.63 16.83
CA GLY A 649 28.52 -16.44 15.91
C GLY A 649 28.10 -14.99 15.71
N VAL A 650 28.99 -14.07 16.12
CA VAL A 650 28.81 -12.62 15.98
C VAL A 650 29.67 -12.07 14.86
N ASP A 651 29.40 -10.86 14.38
CA ASP A 651 30.23 -10.17 13.40
C ASP A 651 30.03 -8.63 13.47
N ASN A 652 30.67 -7.90 12.55
CA ASN A 652 30.61 -6.44 12.51
C ASN A 652 29.27 -5.83 12.08
N THR A 653 28.30 -6.66 11.70
CA THR A 653 26.92 -6.23 11.46
C THR A 653 26.09 -6.23 12.75
N MET A 654 26.65 -6.71 13.85
CA MET A 654 26.01 -6.81 15.15
C MET A 654 26.54 -5.78 16.14
N GLU A 655 25.76 -5.59 17.19
CA GLU A 655 26.11 -4.81 18.36
C GLU A 655 25.65 -5.54 19.63
N TYR A 656 26.28 -5.21 20.76
CA TYR A 656 25.96 -5.80 22.05
C TYR A 656 25.88 -4.74 23.14
N ARG A 657 25.23 -5.07 24.26
CA ARG A 657 25.26 -4.29 25.50
C ARG A 657 25.13 -5.21 26.71
N VAL A 658 25.48 -4.69 27.89
CA VAL A 658 25.33 -5.41 29.16
C VAL A 658 24.17 -4.82 29.95
N ILE A 659 23.18 -5.66 30.26
CA ILE A 659 21.99 -5.24 31.01
C ILE A 659 22.40 -4.66 32.37
N ASN A 660 21.74 -3.57 32.79
CA ASN A 660 21.92 -2.86 34.07
C ASN A 660 23.31 -2.26 34.30
N LYS A 661 24.17 -2.23 33.28
CA LYS A 661 25.53 -1.69 33.42
C LYS A 661 25.88 -0.66 32.33
N ASN A 662 25.34 -0.81 31.11
CA ASN A 662 25.42 0.21 30.06
C ASN A 662 24.08 0.26 29.28
N SER A 663 23.53 1.46 29.06
CA SER A 663 22.34 1.65 28.22
C SER A 663 22.67 1.76 26.73
N GLN A 664 23.94 2.01 26.38
CA GLN A 664 24.41 2.19 25.01
C GLN A 664 24.81 0.87 24.35
N TRP A 665 24.57 0.78 23.04
CA TRP A 665 25.00 -0.34 22.20
C TRP A 665 26.44 -0.17 21.73
N GLU A 666 27.19 -1.26 21.75
CA GLU A 666 28.59 -1.30 21.33
C GLU A 666 28.77 -2.16 20.10
N LYS A 667 29.57 -1.66 19.15
CA LYS A 667 29.85 -2.38 17.91
C LYS A 667 30.65 -3.63 18.20
N ILE A 668 30.32 -4.71 17.50
CA ILE A 668 31.17 -5.90 17.43
C ILE A 668 32.15 -5.70 16.27
N ILE A 669 33.41 -6.08 16.42
CA ILE A 669 34.47 -5.92 15.40
C ILE A 669 35.08 -7.25 14.94
N GLY A 670 34.94 -8.32 15.73
CA GLY A 670 35.45 -9.65 15.43
C GLY A 670 34.33 -10.69 15.26
N THR A 671 34.72 -11.97 15.14
CA THR A 671 33.79 -13.11 15.06
C THR A 671 33.49 -13.77 16.42
N LYS A 672 34.18 -13.29 17.46
CA LYS A 672 34.09 -13.76 18.84
C LYS A 672 34.15 -12.59 19.83
N ILE A 673 33.56 -12.79 21.00
CA ILE A 673 33.68 -11.90 22.16
C ILE A 673 34.21 -12.73 23.32
N GLU A 674 35.41 -12.41 23.80
CA GLU A 674 36.15 -13.24 24.75
C GLU A 674 36.23 -12.60 26.15
N ASN A 675 36.68 -13.39 27.12
CA ASN A 675 36.93 -12.95 28.51
C ASN A 675 35.69 -12.29 29.14
N LEU A 676 34.52 -12.84 28.83
CA LEU A 676 33.25 -12.34 29.33
C LEU A 676 33.13 -12.56 30.83
N LYS A 677 32.59 -11.56 31.52
CA LYS A 677 32.32 -11.60 32.96
C LYS A 677 30.89 -12.05 33.22
N SER A 678 30.61 -12.49 34.45
CA SER A 678 29.24 -12.80 34.87
C SER A 678 28.27 -11.63 34.63
N GLY A 679 27.13 -11.94 34.03
CA GLY A 679 26.11 -10.98 33.62
C GLY A 679 25.30 -11.43 32.40
N THR A 680 24.29 -10.63 32.07
CA THR A 680 23.45 -10.84 30.88
C THR A 680 23.83 -9.84 29.79
N TYR A 681 24.22 -10.39 28.64
CA TYR A 681 24.56 -9.68 27.42
C TYR A 681 23.37 -9.71 26.47
N GLU A 682 23.01 -8.56 25.91
CA GLU A 682 22.08 -8.47 24.79
C GLU A 682 22.88 -8.27 23.50
N ILE A 683 22.57 -9.06 22.47
CA ILE A 683 23.20 -9.01 21.15
C ILE A 683 22.11 -8.86 20.10
N ARG A 684 22.31 -7.97 19.13
CA ARG A 684 21.37 -7.79 18.00
C ARG A 684 22.10 -7.41 16.73
N SER A 685 21.45 -7.60 15.58
CA SER A 685 21.88 -6.95 14.35
C SER A 685 21.59 -5.46 14.43
N LYS A 686 22.58 -4.64 14.06
CA LYS A 686 22.49 -3.18 14.13
C LYS A 686 21.51 -2.63 13.10
N ALA A 687 20.90 -1.51 13.43
CA ALA A 687 20.14 -0.70 12.49
C ALA A 687 21.05 -0.22 11.32
N ASN A 688 20.52 -0.17 10.11
CA ASN A 688 21.16 0.47 8.95
C ASN A 688 20.16 1.38 8.22
N ASP A 689 20.55 2.03 7.13
CA ASP A 689 19.78 3.13 6.51
C ASP A 689 18.27 2.82 6.33
N LYS A 690 17.89 1.61 5.92
CA LYS A 690 16.47 1.22 5.68
C LYS A 690 16.02 -0.02 6.45
N GLN A 691 16.80 -0.48 7.42
CA GLN A 691 16.53 -1.69 8.17
C GLN A 691 16.66 -1.43 9.67
N LEU A 692 15.53 -1.54 10.38
CA LEU A 692 15.47 -1.46 11.83
C LEU A 692 16.34 -2.54 12.47
N ALA A 693 16.85 -2.27 13.67
CA ALA A 693 17.62 -3.26 14.43
C ALA A 693 16.79 -4.52 14.70
N SER A 694 17.44 -5.67 14.83
CA SER A 694 16.75 -6.92 15.18
C SER A 694 16.28 -6.88 16.63
N ASN A 695 15.43 -7.83 17.03
CA ASN A 695 15.18 -8.01 18.46
C ASN A 695 16.49 -8.43 19.16
N PRO A 696 16.73 -7.96 20.39
CA PRO A 696 17.90 -8.39 21.16
C PRO A 696 17.78 -9.84 21.61
N HIS A 697 18.84 -10.62 21.37
CA HIS A 697 19.03 -11.95 21.91
C HIS A 697 19.85 -11.88 23.19
N ARG A 698 19.43 -12.61 24.24
CA ARG A 698 20.07 -12.59 25.55
C ARG A 698 20.96 -13.80 25.74
N VAL A 699 22.20 -13.56 26.14
CA VAL A 699 23.16 -14.58 26.58
C VAL A 699 23.54 -14.28 28.02
N THR A 700 23.33 -15.25 28.91
CA THR A 700 23.68 -15.10 30.34
C THR A 700 24.89 -15.94 30.64
N ILE A 701 25.87 -15.31 31.29
CA ILE A 701 27.10 -15.93 31.76
C ILE A 701 27.05 -15.90 33.28
N ASN A 702 27.20 -17.08 33.88
CA ASN A 702 27.05 -17.27 35.33
C ASN A 702 28.37 -17.05 36.04
#